data_AF-A0AAD5V9E9-F1
#
_entry.id   AF-A0AAD5V9E9-F1
#
_cell.length_a   1.000
_cell.length_b   1.000
_cell.length_c   1.000
_cell.angle_alpha   90.00
_cell.angle_beta   90.00
_cell.angle_gamma   90.00
#
_symmetry.space_group_name_H-M   'P 1'
#
loop_
_entity.id
_entity.type
_entity.pdbx_description
1 polymer ?
#
loop_
_entity_poly.entity_id
_entity_poly.type
_entity_poly.pdbx_seq_one_letter_code
_entity_poly.pdbx_strand_id
1 'polypeptide(L)'
;MSEKRRAEIEAKRMKLAELRRLREERQRASADNDRRNAERSQQATSSRKAEVDELVVSLIGGVSPGRGVASTHDSPGPSIPSTPLAQSTSLPGSSSLSLSGRISRQSDAGSDRVSVGTGIPGIFPNDRRETQVERVLTPKFNVDLIDVEHELFELPQKERVTYNKEVQTMATETEPIDVVQEDDLRQQILREREAVEAERVAREQELDEESLQLERELEEQIRELTEEEKHSIFSAPEFLDFLEQSTKIVQRALNDNYDYTRDYTIGTETGVDDSEGRRVKRICAFWDEHYGKNRSITDVDWSPKARVQYPELSCASYNKNPAALNEPDGIVAVWNMHLLERPEFVFHSQSDVLSVTFSPFHSNLIFGGTYSGQILLWDTRSKHLPVLKTPLSASGHTHPVYAMQMVGTQNAHNLITSSTDGTVCSWLVDMLAQPQETLELNHAGHNKTGEVAITTLDFPDNETTTFWVGTEEGNVYQANRYDRAGAKAGLNQYDVYRGHSGPVMGLHFHPLVGPVDFSDLFLTCSVDWTVKLWRAKSLAKPSTTANSIAPIYSFDEADDYVYDVKWHPAHPAIFGIVDGSGKFDLWNLNTDTEVPAVSTTVSPGKAINKLRWDQKEGRRAALGGSDGKLYIYDIGDMALPRESEWTDLQRTVSGIMGGGQANGGDADSSRIVAGSPPSSYPQLEPQSPHTKLETSPHPQQCPISSRNLINSLFSDDVLYANAHPSVAHTSPEFIPIFGDSIRMTRELLFSSSAQIFLIAGSGTLGWDQVSSNLIEPGEQVLLLNSGYFGDSFADCLQIYGAKVDQLTAEFGGAVSRSELEKALKAKKYKAVAFTHVDTSTGVLSNAKMVGETVRAISPDTLVVMDAVCSVASEEIRMDAWGLDVVLSASQKGLGAPPGLSIVAASQKAMEVAAKRATPVTSYYASWKKWLPIMEAYESGRPMYFATPPVNLIRAYHASLLRITKSSPSLEDRFKLHREASDRVKRAALDLGLKQVPLDGSIAANGMSAIYLPEGLGVADLVPRLAQRDVIITGGLHKDWKDKYFRIGHMGITAIDQERGDIENLITALKDSIHEALASKKPIA
;
A
#
# COMPACT_ATOMS: atom_id res chain seq x y z
N MET A 1 -37.62 20.37 -13.55
CA MET A 1 -38.49 19.30 -13.00
C MET A 1 -37.87 18.60 -11.81
N SER A 2 -36.70 17.94 -11.95
CA SER A 2 -36.06 17.17 -10.87
C SER A 2 -35.98 17.89 -9.51
N GLU A 3 -35.48 19.13 -9.47
CA GLU A 3 -35.26 19.86 -8.23
C GLU A 3 -36.54 20.15 -7.43
N LYS A 4 -37.65 20.49 -8.08
CA LYS A 4 -38.95 20.68 -7.40
C LYS A 4 -39.41 19.38 -6.72
N ARG A 5 -39.30 18.24 -7.42
CA ARG A 5 -39.63 16.91 -6.87
C ARG A 5 -38.67 16.51 -5.74
N ARG A 6 -37.39 16.86 -5.84
CA ARG A 6 -36.40 16.62 -4.77
C ARG A 6 -36.72 17.42 -3.51
N ALA A 7 -37.05 18.71 -3.65
CA ALA A 7 -37.46 19.57 -2.54
C ALA A 7 -38.79 19.12 -1.90
N GLU A 8 -39.74 18.62 -2.69
CA GLU A 8 -40.99 18.03 -2.19
C GLU A 8 -40.73 16.77 -1.34
N ILE A 9 -39.91 15.84 -1.84
CA ILE A 9 -39.49 14.63 -1.11
C ILE A 9 -38.75 15.00 0.19
N GLU A 10 -37.88 16.01 0.15
CA GLU A 10 -37.12 16.50 1.31
C GLU A 10 -38.03 17.15 2.36
N ALA A 11 -39.04 17.93 1.93
CA ALA A 11 -40.07 18.50 2.80
C ALA A 11 -40.94 17.40 3.45
N LYS A 12 -41.39 16.39 2.69
CA LYS A 12 -42.14 15.24 3.25
C LYS A 12 -41.31 14.46 4.27
N ARG A 13 -40.02 14.23 4.01
CA ARG A 13 -39.08 13.61 4.95
C ARG A 13 -38.89 14.42 6.24
N MET A 14 -38.79 15.76 6.14
CA MET A 14 -38.72 16.62 7.33
C MET A 14 -40.00 16.57 8.17
N LYS A 15 -41.19 16.64 7.55
CA LYS A 15 -42.48 16.52 8.27
C LYS A 15 -42.59 15.16 9.00
N LEU A 16 -42.20 14.07 8.35
CA LEU A 16 -42.23 12.73 8.96
C LEU A 16 -41.24 12.61 10.14
N ALA A 17 -40.04 13.19 10.02
CA ALA A 17 -39.06 13.23 11.11
C ALA A 17 -39.54 14.06 12.31
N GLU A 18 -40.23 15.18 12.06
CA GLU A 18 -40.84 16.02 13.11
C GLU A 18 -41.95 15.27 13.86
N LEU A 19 -42.85 14.59 13.14
CA LEU A 19 -43.91 13.76 13.73
C LEU A 19 -43.33 12.62 14.59
N ARG A 20 -42.33 11.89 14.09
CA ARG A 20 -41.64 10.82 14.85
C ARG A 20 -40.96 11.37 16.11
N ARG A 21 -40.28 12.52 16.03
CA ARG A 21 -39.67 13.18 17.20
C ARG A 21 -40.71 13.61 18.24
N LEU A 22 -41.82 14.21 17.82
CA LEU A 22 -42.92 14.60 18.72
C LEU A 22 -43.56 13.38 19.40
N ARG A 23 -43.61 12.22 18.73
CA ARG A 23 -44.03 10.96 19.35
C ARG A 23 -43.06 10.50 20.42
N GLU A 24 -41.74 10.50 20.15
CA GLU A 24 -40.74 10.17 21.17
C GLU A 24 -40.79 11.10 22.39
N GLU A 25 -40.92 12.42 22.19
CA GLU A 25 -41.01 13.39 23.29
C GLU A 25 -42.27 13.15 24.16
N ARG A 26 -43.42 12.83 23.55
CA ARG A 26 -44.64 12.44 24.28
C ARG A 26 -44.50 11.09 24.99
N GLN A 27 -43.88 10.10 24.36
CA GLN A 27 -43.73 8.76 24.93
C GLN A 27 -42.78 8.77 26.14
N ARG A 28 -41.70 9.56 26.08
CA ARG A 28 -40.83 9.84 27.23
C ARG A 28 -41.58 10.57 28.35
N ALA A 29 -42.39 11.58 28.02
CA ALA A 29 -43.21 12.29 28.99
C ALA A 29 -44.27 11.40 29.68
N SER A 30 -44.83 10.40 28.96
CA SER A 30 -45.70 9.39 29.58
C SER A 30 -44.91 8.50 30.54
N ALA A 31 -43.78 7.93 30.09
CA ALA A 31 -42.94 7.06 30.90
C ALA A 31 -42.44 7.73 32.19
N ASP A 32 -42.07 9.01 32.16
CA ASP A 32 -41.71 9.78 33.35
C ASP A 32 -42.90 10.02 34.29
N ASN A 33 -44.12 10.13 33.76
CA ASN A 33 -45.34 10.30 34.56
C ASN A 33 -45.76 8.97 35.22
N ASP A 34 -45.65 7.86 34.49
CA ASP A 34 -45.88 6.51 35.01
C ASP A 34 -44.85 6.12 36.07
N ARG A 35 -43.59 6.50 35.88
CA ARG A 35 -42.52 6.36 36.86
C ARG A 35 -42.82 7.14 38.16
N ARG A 36 -43.29 8.39 38.06
CA ARG A 36 -43.73 9.19 39.22
C ARG A 36 -44.95 8.58 39.93
N ASN A 37 -45.88 7.97 39.20
CA ASN A 37 -47.02 7.25 39.79
C ASN A 37 -46.58 5.96 40.49
N ALA A 38 -45.59 5.23 39.96
CA ALA A 38 -44.99 4.07 40.62
C ALA A 38 -44.27 4.47 41.92
N GLU A 39 -43.48 5.55 41.90
CA GLU A 39 -42.80 6.09 43.09
C GLU A 39 -43.80 6.51 44.20
N ARG A 40 -44.89 7.20 43.83
CA ARG A 40 -45.99 7.50 44.77
C ARG A 40 -46.65 6.24 45.36
N SER A 41 -46.83 5.21 44.55
CA SER A 41 -47.46 3.94 44.97
C SER A 41 -46.56 3.14 45.92
N GLN A 42 -45.24 3.23 45.75
CA GLN A 42 -44.26 2.61 46.66
C GLN A 42 -44.17 3.35 48.01
N GLN A 43 -44.26 4.69 48.03
CA GLN A 43 -44.35 5.42 49.29
C GLN A 43 -45.62 5.05 50.09
N ALA A 44 -46.79 5.04 49.43
CA ALA A 44 -48.07 4.74 50.09
C ALA A 44 -48.21 3.30 50.63
N THR A 45 -47.38 2.37 50.16
CA THR A 45 -47.33 0.98 50.68
C THR A 45 -46.31 0.78 51.81
N SER A 46 -45.37 1.72 51.99
CA SER A 46 -44.38 1.69 53.08
C SER A 46 -44.95 2.15 54.43
N SER A 47 -45.73 3.24 54.46
CA SER A 47 -46.24 3.85 55.70
C SER A 47 -47.18 2.92 56.47
N ARG A 48 -48.18 2.35 55.78
CA ARG A 48 -49.16 1.40 56.37
C ARG A 48 -48.54 0.16 56.99
N LYS A 49 -47.29 -0.17 56.66
CA LYS A 49 -46.60 -1.32 57.25
C LYS A 49 -45.92 -0.96 58.56
N ALA A 50 -45.35 0.25 58.67
CA ALA A 50 -44.77 0.76 59.90
C ALA A 50 -45.81 1.00 61.00
N GLU A 51 -46.98 1.56 60.65
CA GLU A 51 -48.09 1.82 61.58
C GLU A 51 -48.61 0.52 62.25
N VAL A 52 -48.58 -0.60 61.52
CA VAL A 52 -49.03 -1.92 62.04
C VAL A 52 -47.99 -2.54 62.98
N ASP A 53 -46.69 -2.45 62.65
CA ASP A 53 -45.63 -2.98 63.51
C ASP A 53 -45.53 -2.19 64.84
N GLU A 54 -45.73 -0.86 64.82
CA GLU A 54 -45.76 -0.03 66.02
C GLU A 54 -46.95 -0.37 66.95
N LEU A 55 -48.13 -0.61 66.38
CA LEU A 55 -49.31 -1.09 67.13
C LEU A 55 -49.05 -2.46 67.79
N VAL A 56 -48.37 -3.39 67.12
CA VAL A 56 -48.03 -4.71 67.69
C VAL A 56 -47.06 -4.59 68.86
N VAL A 57 -46.07 -3.69 68.79
CA VAL A 57 -45.15 -3.41 69.91
C VAL A 57 -45.90 -2.84 71.13
N SER A 58 -46.92 -2.00 70.91
CA SER A 58 -47.68 -1.37 71.99
C SER A 58 -48.51 -2.34 72.87
N LEU A 59 -48.89 -3.52 72.34
CA LEU A 59 -49.78 -4.46 73.04
C LEU A 59 -49.07 -5.45 73.99
N ILE A 60 -47.73 -5.59 73.92
CA ILE A 60 -47.02 -6.76 74.47
C ILE A 60 -46.20 -6.44 75.73
N GLY A 61 -45.90 -5.18 76.03
CA GLY A 61 -44.97 -4.81 77.12
C GLY A 61 -45.44 -3.67 78.02
N GLY A 62 -45.80 -3.99 79.27
CA GLY A 62 -46.04 -2.98 80.30
C GLY A 62 -45.60 -3.45 81.70
N VAL A 63 -44.71 -2.68 82.34
CA VAL A 63 -44.58 -2.50 83.80
C VAL A 63 -43.63 -1.31 84.06
N SER A 64 -43.92 -0.51 85.09
CA SER A 64 -43.20 0.70 85.53
C SER A 64 -42.29 0.37 86.76
N PRO A 65 -41.65 1.29 87.54
CA PRO A 65 -41.76 2.76 87.59
C PRO A 65 -40.46 3.61 87.78
N GLY A 66 -40.59 4.94 87.63
CA GLY A 66 -40.28 5.86 88.74
C GLY A 66 -39.16 6.92 88.63
N ARG A 67 -39.58 8.21 88.66
CA ARG A 67 -38.86 9.46 89.09
C ARG A 67 -37.55 9.87 88.36
N GLY A 68 -37.33 11.14 88.00
CA GLY A 68 -38.21 12.33 88.01
C GLY A 68 -37.47 13.68 88.07
N VAL A 69 -38.25 14.78 88.09
CA VAL A 69 -37.88 16.21 88.37
C VAL A 69 -37.32 17.06 87.20
N ALA A 70 -38.21 17.90 86.65
CA ALA A 70 -38.17 19.39 86.46
C ALA A 70 -36.87 20.13 86.02
N SER A 71 -36.91 21.27 85.30
CA SER A 71 -38.01 22.16 84.86
C SER A 71 -37.61 23.11 83.71
N THR A 72 -38.60 23.76 83.06
CA THR A 72 -38.54 25.10 82.38
C THR A 72 -37.54 25.32 81.21
N HIS A 73 -37.79 26.07 80.13
CA HIS A 73 -38.84 27.00 79.63
C HIS A 73 -38.69 27.00 78.05
N ASP A 74 -39.62 27.39 77.16
CA ASP A 74 -41.06 27.72 77.19
C ASP A 74 -41.67 27.69 75.75
N SER A 75 -42.86 28.25 75.54
CA SER A 75 -43.63 28.43 74.28
C SER A 75 -44.60 29.63 74.48
N PRO A 76 -45.23 30.29 73.48
CA PRO A 76 -45.87 29.72 72.27
C PRO A 76 -45.87 30.61 70.99
N GLY A 77 -46.71 30.27 69.99
CA GLY A 77 -47.20 31.19 68.92
C GLY A 77 -48.36 32.09 69.39
N PRO A 78 -49.21 32.71 68.51
CA PRO A 78 -49.57 32.30 67.14
C PRO A 78 -49.57 33.45 66.08
N SER A 79 -50.62 33.56 65.24
CA SER A 79 -50.57 34.03 63.82
C SER A 79 -51.30 35.37 63.49
N ILE A 80 -51.91 35.47 62.28
CA ILE A 80 -52.88 36.48 61.75
C ILE A 80 -52.23 37.80 61.15
N PRO A 81 -52.88 38.63 60.27
CA PRO A 81 -52.80 38.44 58.80
C PRO A 81 -52.67 39.69 57.83
N SER A 82 -52.62 39.41 56.52
CA SER A 82 -53.35 40.07 55.38
C SER A 82 -52.87 41.35 54.64
N THR A 83 -52.72 41.22 53.30
CA THR A 83 -53.00 42.19 52.19
C THR A 83 -52.24 43.55 52.13
N PRO A 84 -52.17 44.30 50.97
CA PRO A 84 -53.08 44.32 49.80
C PRO A 84 -52.40 44.24 48.40
N LEU A 85 -53.15 44.58 47.35
CA LEU A 85 -52.75 44.61 45.93
C LEU A 85 -53.47 45.80 45.24
N ALA A 86 -52.75 46.64 44.47
CA ALA A 86 -53.30 47.76 43.68
C ALA A 86 -52.44 48.04 42.42
N GLN A 87 -52.97 48.82 41.45
CA GLN A 87 -52.39 49.02 40.10
C GLN A 87 -52.23 50.50 39.68
N SER A 88 -51.55 50.70 38.54
CA SER A 88 -51.44 51.95 37.73
C SER A 88 -50.41 52.99 38.24
N THR A 89 -49.87 53.93 37.43
CA THR A 89 -50.33 54.48 36.13
C THR A 89 -49.18 54.89 35.16
N SER A 90 -49.49 54.96 33.86
CA SER A 90 -48.97 55.84 32.77
C SER A 90 -47.46 56.14 32.54
N LEU A 91 -46.96 55.69 31.37
CA LEU A 91 -46.39 56.45 30.22
C LEU A 91 -46.29 58.00 30.32
N PRO A 92 -45.26 58.67 29.73
CA PRO A 92 -45.02 58.77 28.27
C PRO A 92 -43.51 58.68 27.86
N GLY A 93 -43.05 58.87 26.61
CA GLY A 93 -43.74 59.00 25.31
C GLY A 93 -43.01 59.90 24.28
N SER A 94 -42.37 59.27 23.27
CA SER A 94 -42.05 59.77 21.90
C SER A 94 -41.34 61.13 21.61
N SER A 95 -40.23 61.00 20.86
CA SER A 95 -39.89 61.71 19.59
C SER A 95 -39.04 63.00 19.53
N SER A 96 -38.09 62.96 18.57
CA SER A 96 -37.87 63.94 17.47
C SER A 96 -36.49 64.62 17.31
N LEU A 97 -35.96 64.47 16.08
CA LEU A 97 -35.14 65.38 15.28
C LEU A 97 -33.62 65.65 15.56
N SER A 98 -32.96 66.02 14.46
CA SER A 98 -31.52 66.25 14.21
C SER A 98 -31.12 67.73 14.44
N LEU A 99 -29.87 68.24 14.30
CA LEU A 99 -28.79 67.96 13.32
C LEU A 99 -27.46 68.71 13.68
N SER A 100 -26.29 68.19 13.24
CA SER A 100 -25.00 68.90 12.97
C SER A 100 -24.17 69.60 14.09
N GLY A 101 -22.82 69.43 14.09
CA GLY A 101 -21.94 70.01 15.14
C GLY A 101 -20.40 70.20 14.96
N ARG A 102 -19.73 69.78 13.86
CA ARG A 102 -18.36 70.18 13.39
C ARG A 102 -17.09 70.13 14.32
N ILE A 103 -16.05 69.40 13.84
CA ILE A 103 -14.60 69.81 13.70
C ILE A 103 -13.75 69.86 15.02
N SER A 104 -12.44 69.52 15.10
CA SER A 104 -11.28 69.46 14.16
C SER A 104 -10.30 68.30 14.44
N ARG A 105 -9.61 67.66 13.46
CA ARG A 105 -8.22 67.91 12.91
C ARG A 105 -7.04 67.66 13.89
N GLN A 106 -5.82 67.26 13.50
CA GLN A 106 -5.13 66.92 12.22
C GLN A 106 -4.00 65.86 12.55
N SER A 107 -3.09 65.33 11.72
CA SER A 107 -2.45 65.68 10.42
C SER A 107 -1.91 64.39 9.73
N ASP A 108 -2.14 64.11 8.43
CA ASP A 108 -1.36 64.51 7.21
C ASP A 108 -0.05 63.70 6.95
N ALA A 109 0.42 63.45 5.71
CA ALA A 109 -0.20 63.42 4.37
C ALA A 109 0.79 62.94 3.26
N GLY A 110 0.26 62.60 2.07
CA GLY A 110 0.92 62.80 0.76
C GLY A 110 1.30 61.53 -0.05
N SER A 111 1.45 61.57 -1.39
CA SER A 111 1.18 62.58 -2.43
C SER A 111 1.60 61.99 -3.81
N ASP A 112 1.09 62.31 -5.00
CA ASP A 112 -0.17 62.84 -5.57
C ASP A 112 -0.08 62.73 -7.12
N ARG A 113 -1.20 62.76 -7.89
CA ARG A 113 -1.45 63.65 -9.07
C ARG A 113 -2.41 63.15 -10.18
N VAL A 114 -3.44 63.98 -10.44
CA VAL A 114 -3.89 64.54 -11.75
C VAL A 114 -4.43 63.56 -12.85
N SER A 115 -5.69 63.61 -13.37
CA SER A 115 -6.57 64.69 -13.93
C SER A 115 -6.19 65.18 -15.36
N VAL A 116 -7.05 65.67 -16.28
CA VAL A 116 -8.52 65.73 -16.51
C VAL A 116 -8.72 66.05 -18.03
N GLY A 117 -9.88 65.77 -18.66
CA GLY A 117 -10.15 66.22 -20.04
C GLY A 117 -11.62 66.12 -20.50
N THR A 118 -12.08 67.11 -21.30
CA THR A 118 -13.48 67.29 -21.78
C THR A 118 -13.52 67.81 -23.23
N GLY A 119 -14.50 67.41 -24.07
CA GLY A 119 -14.69 68.03 -25.40
C GLY A 119 -15.84 67.48 -26.28
N ILE A 120 -16.63 68.39 -26.88
CA ILE A 120 -17.82 68.23 -27.77
C ILE A 120 -17.88 69.54 -28.64
N PRO A 121 -18.40 69.63 -29.90
CA PRO A 121 -19.20 68.73 -30.75
C PRO A 121 -18.41 68.23 -32.01
N GLY A 122 -18.95 67.65 -33.09
CA GLY A 122 -20.32 67.34 -33.55
C GLY A 122 -20.80 68.21 -34.73
N ILE A 123 -21.52 67.63 -35.72
CA ILE A 123 -22.17 68.31 -36.88
C ILE A 123 -23.23 67.37 -37.53
N PHE A 124 -24.33 67.94 -38.04
CA PHE A 124 -25.42 67.32 -38.84
C PHE A 124 -25.26 67.71 -40.34
N PRO A 125 -25.95 67.13 -41.39
CA PRO A 125 -27.29 66.51 -41.34
C PRO A 125 -27.63 65.34 -42.33
N ASN A 126 -28.89 64.88 -42.24
CA ASN A 126 -29.78 64.29 -43.27
C ASN A 126 -29.50 62.94 -43.97
N ASP A 127 -30.17 61.91 -43.41
CA ASP A 127 -31.21 61.04 -44.02
C ASP A 127 -30.82 59.82 -44.90
N ARG A 128 -31.45 58.68 -44.54
CA ARG A 128 -31.44 57.31 -45.11
C ARG A 128 -30.08 56.59 -45.20
N ARG A 129 -29.88 55.34 -44.73
CA ARG A 129 -30.58 54.34 -43.87
C ARG A 129 -29.55 53.22 -43.57
N GLU A 130 -29.61 52.30 -42.60
CA GLU A 130 -30.21 52.08 -41.26
C GLU A 130 -29.70 50.66 -40.86
N THR A 131 -29.20 50.27 -39.67
CA THR A 131 -28.79 50.94 -38.41
C THR A 131 -27.74 50.03 -37.70
N GLN A 132 -27.04 50.49 -36.64
CA GLN A 132 -25.99 49.75 -35.89
C GLN A 132 -26.19 49.94 -34.34
N VAL A 133 -25.44 49.36 -33.39
CA VAL A 133 -24.08 48.75 -33.39
C VAL A 133 -23.92 47.64 -32.30
N GLU A 134 -22.71 47.37 -31.82
CA GLU A 134 -22.24 46.21 -31.02
C GLU A 134 -22.14 46.45 -29.48
N ARG A 135 -21.93 45.35 -28.72
CA ARG A 135 -21.30 45.20 -27.36
C ARG A 135 -21.97 45.67 -26.04
N VAL A 136 -22.38 44.66 -25.28
CA VAL A 136 -22.04 44.36 -23.86
C VAL A 136 -21.76 45.51 -22.87
N LEU A 137 -22.70 45.73 -21.94
CA LEU A 137 -22.42 45.80 -20.49
C LEU A 137 -23.70 45.61 -19.65
N THR A 138 -23.56 45.37 -18.35
CA THR A 138 -24.63 44.94 -17.43
C THR A 138 -25.67 46.02 -17.08
N PRO A 139 -26.98 45.71 -17.03
CA PRO A 139 -27.98 46.59 -16.44
C PRO A 139 -27.95 46.53 -14.90
N LYS A 140 -28.39 47.62 -14.25
CA LYS A 140 -28.67 47.68 -12.81
C LYS A 140 -30.12 47.27 -12.53
N PHE A 141 -30.38 46.90 -11.27
CA PHE A 141 -31.74 46.89 -10.72
C PHE A 141 -32.40 48.27 -10.88
N ASN A 142 -33.64 48.26 -11.36
CA ASN A 142 -34.68 49.22 -10.97
C ASN A 142 -35.83 48.39 -10.37
N VAL A 143 -36.51 48.95 -9.36
CA VAL A 143 -37.74 48.39 -8.80
C VAL A 143 -38.81 49.46 -8.97
N ASP A 144 -39.95 49.09 -9.52
CA ASP A 144 -41.22 49.70 -9.15
C ASP A 144 -42.37 48.69 -9.33
N LEU A 145 -43.48 48.91 -8.65
CA LEU A 145 -44.54 47.90 -8.43
C LEU A 145 -45.66 47.94 -9.49
N ILE A 146 -46.50 46.89 -9.48
CA ILE A 146 -47.96 47.04 -9.48
C ILE A 146 -48.62 45.78 -8.86
N ASP A 147 -49.53 46.05 -7.94
CA ASP A 147 -50.67 45.29 -7.39
C ASP A 147 -50.64 43.75 -7.34
N VAL A 148 -50.72 43.25 -6.10
CA VAL A 148 -51.35 41.97 -5.74
C VAL A 148 -52.64 42.29 -5.00
N GLU A 149 -53.80 41.87 -5.53
CA GLU A 149 -55.07 42.03 -4.83
C GLU A 149 -55.09 41.15 -3.57
N HIS A 150 -55.44 41.76 -2.44
CA HIS A 150 -55.28 41.15 -1.12
C HIS A 150 -56.64 40.75 -0.57
N GLU A 151 -57.12 39.55 -0.88
CA GLU A 151 -58.30 39.00 -0.19
C GLU A 151 -57.98 38.78 1.29
N LEU A 152 -58.89 39.22 2.17
CA LEU A 152 -58.75 39.04 3.61
C LEU A 152 -59.40 37.70 4.02
N PHE A 153 -58.66 36.88 4.75
CA PHE A 153 -59.25 35.88 5.64
C PHE A 153 -59.18 36.40 7.08
N GLU A 154 -60.34 36.45 7.74
CA GLU A 154 -60.47 37.06 9.07
C GLU A 154 -59.86 36.19 10.17
N LEU A 155 -59.09 36.81 11.07
CA LEU A 155 -58.66 36.18 12.32
C LEU A 155 -59.87 36.08 13.28
N PRO A 156 -60.16 34.90 13.86
CA PRO A 156 -61.22 34.78 14.85
C PRO A 156 -60.92 35.66 16.07
N GLN A 157 -61.90 36.47 16.49
CA GLN A 157 -61.71 37.44 17.55
C GLN A 157 -61.45 36.75 18.90
N LYS A 158 -60.41 37.18 19.61
CA LYS A 158 -60.14 36.74 20.98
C LYS A 158 -61.11 37.41 21.94
N GLU A 159 -62.10 36.67 22.44
CA GLU A 159 -62.94 37.14 23.54
C GLU A 159 -62.08 37.54 24.76
N ARG A 160 -62.30 38.76 25.25
CA ARG A 160 -61.51 39.36 26.33
C ARG A 160 -62.29 39.31 27.65
N VAL A 161 -62.53 38.09 28.14
CA VAL A 161 -63.19 37.86 29.43
C VAL A 161 -62.42 38.60 30.53
N THR A 162 -63.05 39.61 31.12
CA THR A 162 -62.43 40.52 32.08
C THR A 162 -63.01 40.27 33.47
N TYR A 163 -62.18 39.81 34.40
CA TYR A 163 -62.57 39.61 35.80
C TYR A 163 -62.70 40.95 36.52
N ASN A 164 -63.92 41.29 36.97
CA ASN A 164 -64.16 42.29 38.01
C ASN A 164 -64.53 41.58 39.33
N LYS A 165 -64.25 42.22 40.47
CA LYS A 165 -64.19 41.56 41.79
C LYS A 165 -64.94 42.32 42.88
N GLU A 166 -66.25 42.12 42.94
CA GLU A 166 -67.25 42.70 43.86
C GLU A 166 -68.48 41.76 43.82
N VAL A 167 -69.24 41.40 44.87
CA VAL A 167 -69.27 41.77 46.30
C VAL A 167 -69.47 40.51 47.19
N GLN A 168 -69.23 40.68 48.49
CA GLN A 168 -69.39 39.80 49.66
C GLN A 168 -70.50 38.70 49.66
N THR A 169 -70.07 37.53 50.14
CA THR A 169 -70.72 36.63 51.12
C THR A 169 -72.19 36.90 51.53
N MET A 170 -73.04 35.91 51.30
CA MET A 170 -74.04 35.47 52.29
C MET A 170 -73.54 34.19 52.96
N ALA A 171 -73.81 34.03 54.26
CA ALA A 171 -73.50 32.81 55.01
C ALA A 171 -74.77 31.96 55.18
N THR A 172 -74.62 30.65 55.10
CA THR A 172 -75.63 29.65 55.49
C THR A 172 -74.96 28.60 56.36
N GLU A 173 -75.72 28.03 57.29
CA GLU A 173 -75.21 27.37 58.49
C GLU A 173 -74.91 25.86 58.29
N THR A 174 -74.34 25.24 59.34
CA THR A 174 -73.90 23.85 59.41
C THR A 174 -75.02 22.85 59.75
N GLU A 175 -74.65 21.56 59.81
CA GLU A 175 -75.44 20.37 60.19
C GLU A 175 -76.29 19.73 59.06
N PRO A 176 -76.39 18.39 59.00
CA PRO A 176 -75.39 17.38 59.37
C PRO A 176 -75.09 16.37 58.22
N ILE A 177 -74.25 15.39 58.51
CA ILE A 177 -73.88 14.30 57.57
C ILE A 177 -75.06 13.35 57.36
N ASP A 178 -75.32 12.97 56.11
CA ASP A 178 -76.12 11.78 55.76
C ASP A 178 -75.28 10.86 54.84
N VAL A 179 -75.35 9.54 55.06
CA VAL A 179 -74.27 8.60 54.62
C VAL A 179 -74.70 7.71 53.45
N VAL A 180 -74.77 8.28 52.24
CA VAL A 180 -74.86 7.52 50.96
C VAL A 180 -74.11 8.29 49.85
N GLN A 181 -73.61 7.56 48.83
CA GLN A 181 -73.01 8.06 47.56
C GLN A 181 -71.52 8.47 47.56
N GLU A 182 -70.62 7.73 48.23
CA GLU A 182 -69.17 7.86 47.91
C GLU A 182 -68.78 7.13 46.60
N ASP A 183 -69.54 6.10 46.19
CA ASP A 183 -69.23 5.30 44.99
C ASP A 183 -69.63 5.97 43.67
N ASP A 184 -70.76 6.70 43.62
CA ASP A 184 -71.21 7.39 42.40
C ASP A 184 -70.20 8.46 41.96
N LEU A 185 -69.66 9.23 42.91
CA LEU A 185 -68.65 10.25 42.65
C LEU A 185 -67.34 9.63 42.10
N ARG A 186 -66.96 8.46 42.61
CA ARG A 186 -65.79 7.70 42.13
C ARG A 186 -66.01 7.13 40.72
N GLN A 187 -67.21 6.61 40.43
CA GLN A 187 -67.56 6.14 39.07
C GLN A 187 -67.59 7.28 38.05
N GLN A 188 -68.06 8.47 38.44
CA GLN A 188 -68.11 9.62 37.54
C GLN A 188 -66.70 10.12 37.16
N ILE A 189 -65.79 10.21 38.14
CA ILE A 189 -64.37 10.56 37.91
C ILE A 189 -63.66 9.51 37.03
N LEU A 190 -63.99 8.22 37.19
CA LEU A 190 -63.47 7.16 36.30
C LEU A 190 -63.93 7.36 34.86
N ARG A 191 -65.22 7.60 34.60
CA ARG A 191 -65.74 7.78 33.24
C ARG A 191 -65.20 9.04 32.55
N GLU A 192 -65.01 10.15 33.26
CA GLU A 192 -64.36 11.34 32.69
C GLU A 192 -62.91 11.05 32.28
N ARG A 193 -62.19 10.25 33.09
CA ARG A 193 -60.81 9.87 32.81
C ARG A 193 -60.70 8.90 31.63
N GLU A 194 -61.56 7.89 31.59
CA GLU A 194 -61.68 6.95 30.47
C GLU A 194 -62.04 7.68 29.16
N ALA A 195 -62.91 8.69 29.21
CA ALA A 195 -63.26 9.51 28.04
C ALA A 195 -62.07 10.34 27.53
N VAL A 196 -61.29 10.97 28.41
CA VAL A 196 -60.09 11.76 28.03
C VAL A 196 -58.95 10.86 27.54
N GLU A 197 -58.82 9.65 28.08
CA GLU A 197 -57.86 8.65 27.57
C GLU A 197 -58.32 8.10 26.20
N ALA A 198 -59.62 7.87 25.99
CA ALA A 198 -60.17 7.49 24.68
C ALA A 198 -60.01 8.59 23.61
N GLU A 199 -60.24 9.87 23.95
CA GLU A 199 -60.01 11.00 23.03
C GLU A 199 -58.52 11.11 22.63
N ARG A 200 -57.60 10.87 23.57
CA ARG A 200 -56.16 10.79 23.29
C ARG A 200 -55.81 9.64 22.37
N VAL A 201 -56.35 8.44 22.59
CA VAL A 201 -56.09 7.26 21.77
C VAL A 201 -56.63 7.43 20.36
N ALA A 202 -57.85 7.96 20.20
CA ALA A 202 -58.41 8.29 18.88
C ALA A 202 -57.52 9.28 18.12
N ARG A 203 -57.05 10.33 18.79
CA ARG A 203 -56.18 11.34 18.19
C ARG A 203 -54.74 10.85 17.91
N GLU A 204 -54.28 9.79 18.57
CA GLU A 204 -53.03 9.11 18.21
C GLU A 204 -53.23 8.17 17.00
N GLN A 205 -54.40 7.52 16.89
CA GLN A 205 -54.77 6.72 15.71
C GLN A 205 -54.89 7.58 14.45
N GLU A 206 -55.51 8.76 14.52
CA GLU A 206 -55.57 9.73 13.39
C GLU A 206 -54.16 10.14 12.90
N LEU A 207 -53.22 10.38 13.82
CA LEU A 207 -51.85 10.76 13.50
C LEU A 207 -51.03 9.59 12.92
N ASP A 208 -51.28 8.37 13.40
CA ASP A 208 -50.65 7.17 12.84
C ASP A 208 -51.18 6.87 11.43
N GLU A 209 -52.48 7.06 11.16
CA GLU A 209 -53.04 6.96 9.81
C GLU A 209 -52.48 8.03 8.86
N GLU A 210 -52.32 9.29 9.29
CA GLU A 210 -51.64 10.33 8.50
C GLU A 210 -50.18 9.93 8.18
N SER A 211 -49.46 9.39 9.16
CA SER A 211 -48.07 8.93 8.97
C SER A 211 -47.97 7.77 7.97
N LEU A 212 -48.89 6.81 8.03
CA LEU A 212 -48.96 5.64 7.14
C LEU A 212 -49.45 5.97 5.73
N GLN A 213 -50.04 7.15 5.51
CA GLN A 213 -50.28 7.70 4.17
C GLN A 213 -49.02 8.41 3.65
N LEU A 214 -48.38 9.26 4.46
CA LEU A 214 -47.14 9.96 4.10
C LEU A 214 -45.98 9.00 3.78
N GLU A 215 -45.88 7.88 4.47
CA GLU A 215 -44.87 6.85 4.18
C GLU A 215 -45.14 6.13 2.86
N ARG A 216 -46.40 5.79 2.55
CA ARG A 216 -46.77 5.21 1.24
C ARG A 216 -46.58 6.17 0.07
N GLU A 217 -46.94 7.45 0.21
CA GLU A 217 -46.65 8.46 -0.80
C GLU A 217 -45.13 8.62 -1.04
N LEU A 218 -44.31 8.45 0.01
CA LEU A 218 -42.86 8.54 -0.09
C LEU A 218 -42.27 7.32 -0.81
N GLU A 219 -42.79 6.11 -0.56
CA GLU A 219 -42.42 4.90 -1.30
C GLU A 219 -42.83 4.99 -2.78
N GLU A 220 -44.07 5.39 -3.10
CA GLU A 220 -44.52 5.55 -4.49
C GLU A 220 -43.72 6.62 -5.26
N GLN A 221 -43.24 7.67 -4.58
CA GLN A 221 -42.36 8.67 -5.19
C GLN A 221 -40.91 8.17 -5.40
N ILE A 222 -40.46 7.11 -4.72
CA ILE A 222 -39.15 6.45 -4.89
C ILE A 222 -39.32 5.21 -5.78
N ARG A 223 -39.61 5.44 -7.07
CA ARG A 223 -39.52 4.38 -8.09
C ARG A 223 -38.06 3.93 -8.22
N GLU A 224 -37.75 2.75 -7.71
CA GLU A 224 -36.53 2.06 -8.08
C GLU A 224 -36.54 1.74 -9.58
N LEU A 225 -35.39 1.92 -10.24
CA LEU A 225 -35.20 1.52 -11.64
C LEU A 225 -35.29 -0.01 -11.74
N THR A 226 -36.01 -0.51 -12.75
CA THR A 226 -36.07 -1.97 -12.98
C THR A 226 -34.69 -2.50 -13.41
N GLU A 227 -34.44 -3.79 -13.24
CA GLU A 227 -33.18 -4.39 -13.73
C GLU A 227 -33.00 -4.23 -15.25
N GLU A 228 -34.09 -4.16 -16.01
CA GLU A 228 -34.07 -3.86 -17.45
C GLU A 228 -33.64 -2.42 -17.74
N GLU A 229 -34.17 -1.44 -16.99
CA GLU A 229 -33.76 -0.03 -17.06
C GLU A 229 -32.27 0.13 -16.64
N LYS A 230 -31.83 -0.57 -15.60
CA LYS A 230 -30.43 -0.61 -15.15
C LYS A 230 -29.53 -1.21 -16.23
N HIS A 231 -29.85 -2.37 -16.79
CA HIS A 231 -29.08 -3.00 -17.86
C HIS A 231 -28.99 -2.13 -19.11
N SER A 232 -30.07 -1.44 -19.47
CA SER A 232 -30.06 -0.46 -20.56
C SER A 232 -29.03 0.65 -20.31
N ILE A 233 -29.04 1.25 -19.11
CA ILE A 233 -28.07 2.29 -18.71
C ILE A 233 -26.63 1.74 -18.69
N PHE A 234 -26.39 0.55 -18.14
CA PHE A 234 -25.06 -0.07 -18.14
C PHE A 234 -24.53 -0.41 -19.54
N SER A 235 -25.42 -0.65 -20.51
CA SER A 235 -25.06 -0.87 -21.91
C SER A 235 -24.86 0.41 -22.74
N ALA A 236 -25.21 1.58 -22.19
CA ALA A 236 -25.09 2.85 -22.91
C ALA A 236 -23.61 3.24 -23.08
N PRO A 237 -23.13 3.55 -24.30
CA PRO A 237 -21.71 3.85 -24.54
C PRO A 237 -21.26 5.12 -23.81
N GLU A 238 -22.16 6.08 -23.61
CA GLU A 238 -21.90 7.31 -22.83
C GLU A 238 -21.65 7.01 -21.34
N PHE A 239 -22.34 6.00 -20.79
CA PHE A 239 -22.12 5.55 -19.42
C PHE A 239 -20.83 4.74 -19.29
N LEU A 240 -20.48 3.95 -20.29
CA LEU A 240 -19.22 3.21 -20.35
C LEU A 240 -18.00 4.14 -20.50
N ASP A 241 -18.04 5.12 -21.41
CA ASP A 241 -17.01 6.17 -21.54
C ASP A 241 -16.82 6.91 -20.18
N PHE A 242 -17.92 7.26 -19.50
CA PHE A 242 -17.87 7.90 -18.16
C PHE A 242 -17.32 6.96 -17.07
N LEU A 243 -17.72 5.69 -17.06
CA LEU A 243 -17.25 4.69 -16.09
C LEU A 243 -15.76 4.41 -16.30
N GLU A 244 -15.29 4.34 -17.54
CA GLU A 244 -13.86 4.17 -17.85
C GLU A 244 -13.05 5.38 -17.35
N GLN A 245 -13.49 6.61 -17.64
CA GLN A 245 -12.80 7.82 -17.21
C GLN A 245 -12.78 7.98 -15.68
N SER A 246 -13.91 7.75 -15.01
CA SER A 246 -14.01 7.85 -13.55
C SER A 246 -13.21 6.76 -12.83
N THR A 247 -13.26 5.50 -13.31
CA THR A 247 -12.41 4.43 -12.74
C THR A 247 -10.92 4.65 -12.99
N LYS A 248 -10.52 5.29 -14.10
CA LYS A 248 -9.11 5.68 -14.34
C LYS A 248 -8.62 6.67 -13.28
N ILE A 249 -9.45 7.64 -12.90
CA ILE A 249 -9.13 8.60 -11.81
C ILE A 249 -9.05 7.89 -10.46
N VAL A 250 -10.00 7.00 -10.14
CA VAL A 250 -10.00 6.25 -8.88
C VAL A 250 -8.79 5.31 -8.76
N GLN A 251 -8.41 4.59 -9.82
CA GLN A 251 -7.26 3.70 -9.78
C GLN A 251 -5.92 4.44 -9.61
N ARG A 252 -5.75 5.64 -10.21
CA ARG A 252 -4.57 6.49 -9.93
C ARG A 252 -4.47 6.81 -8.44
N ALA A 253 -5.56 7.27 -7.85
CA ALA A 253 -5.62 7.63 -6.43
C ALA A 253 -5.47 6.43 -5.47
N LEU A 254 -5.74 5.20 -5.92
CA LEU A 254 -5.49 3.97 -5.16
C LEU A 254 -4.04 3.45 -5.31
N ASN A 255 -3.40 3.70 -6.44
CA ASN A 255 -2.02 3.29 -6.72
C ASN A 255 -0.97 4.32 -6.27
N ASP A 256 -1.40 5.52 -5.87
CA ASP A 256 -0.58 6.47 -5.11
C ASP A 256 -0.26 5.89 -3.73
N ASN A 257 0.80 5.06 -3.69
CA ASN A 257 1.39 4.46 -2.49
C ASN A 257 2.09 5.49 -1.57
N TYR A 258 1.61 6.74 -1.57
CA TYR A 258 2.05 7.78 -0.64
C TYR A 258 1.28 7.62 0.67
N ASP A 259 1.88 6.92 1.62
CA ASP A 259 1.30 6.70 2.95
C ASP A 259 1.24 8.01 3.76
N TYR A 260 0.10 8.70 3.65
CA TYR A 260 -0.26 9.88 4.43
C TYR A 260 -0.52 9.60 5.92
N THR A 261 -0.44 8.34 6.37
CA THR A 261 -0.43 7.96 7.80
C THR A 261 0.98 7.72 8.35
N ARG A 262 2.01 7.76 7.49
CA ARG A 262 3.41 7.60 7.90
C ARG A 262 3.94 8.86 8.55
N ASP A 263 3.98 8.86 9.89
CA ASP A 263 4.53 9.97 10.67
C ASP A 263 6.06 10.06 10.50
N TYR A 264 6.50 11.05 9.72
CA TYR A 264 7.92 11.33 9.45
C TYR A 264 8.73 11.77 10.68
N THR A 265 8.09 12.03 11.84
CA THR A 265 8.81 12.26 13.10
C THR A 265 9.37 10.95 13.68
N ILE A 266 8.76 9.79 13.37
CA ILE A 266 9.18 8.46 13.85
C ILE A 266 10.09 7.81 12.80
N GLY A 267 11.27 8.40 12.57
CA GLY A 267 12.19 7.91 11.54
C GLY A 267 13.56 8.58 11.39
N THR A 268 13.98 9.45 12.31
CA THR A 268 15.27 10.17 12.22
C THR A 268 16.42 9.52 13.02
N GLU A 269 16.48 8.19 13.03
CA GLU A 269 17.74 7.47 13.24
C GLU A 269 18.27 6.97 11.89
N THR A 270 19.38 7.57 11.43
CA THR A 270 19.90 7.37 10.07
C THR A 270 20.65 6.05 9.93
N GLY A 271 19.93 5.01 9.49
CA GLY A 271 20.50 3.83 8.84
C GLY A 271 20.32 3.92 7.33
N VAL A 272 21.19 4.65 6.62
CA VAL A 272 21.27 4.55 5.16
C VAL A 272 21.95 3.24 4.85
N ASP A 273 21.21 2.29 4.27
CA ASP A 273 21.73 0.97 3.94
C ASP A 273 22.49 1.05 2.60
N ASP A 274 23.79 1.38 2.67
CA ASP A 274 24.69 1.61 1.51
C ASP A 274 24.70 0.45 0.49
N SER A 275 24.14 -0.71 0.84
CA SER A 275 23.96 -1.86 -0.05
C SER A 275 22.78 -1.72 -1.04
N GLU A 276 21.77 -0.88 -0.77
CA GLU A 276 20.68 -0.60 -1.73
C GLU A 276 21.15 0.28 -2.90
N GLY A 277 22.07 1.22 -2.65
CA GLY A 277 22.53 2.22 -3.64
C GLY A 277 23.29 1.66 -4.87
N ARG A 278 23.54 0.35 -4.93
CA ARG A 278 24.19 -0.33 -6.06
C ARG A 278 23.27 -1.27 -6.85
N ARG A 279 21.99 -1.40 -6.49
CA ARG A 279 21.08 -2.40 -7.10
C ARG A 279 19.97 -1.75 -7.90
N VAL A 280 19.99 -1.98 -9.21
CA VAL A 280 18.91 -1.60 -10.13
C VAL A 280 17.61 -2.30 -9.69
N LYS A 281 16.57 -1.51 -9.41
CA LYS A 281 15.35 -1.93 -8.71
C LYS A 281 14.15 -1.83 -9.65
N ARG A 282 13.48 -2.96 -9.94
CA ARG A 282 12.25 -2.95 -10.74
C ARG A 282 11.16 -2.17 -10.00
N ILE A 283 10.69 -1.07 -10.56
CA ILE A 283 9.56 -0.30 -10.01
C ILE A 283 8.26 -1.04 -10.34
N CYS A 284 8.04 -1.32 -11.63
CA CYS A 284 6.84 -1.96 -12.13
C CYS A 284 7.12 -2.74 -13.43
N ALA A 285 6.14 -3.53 -13.83
CA ALA A 285 6.06 -4.10 -15.17
C ALA A 285 4.62 -3.92 -15.64
N PHE A 286 4.42 -3.17 -16.72
CA PHE A 286 3.10 -2.95 -17.30
C PHE A 286 2.65 -4.16 -18.10
N TRP A 287 1.40 -4.57 -17.89
CA TRP A 287 0.78 -5.69 -18.58
C TRP A 287 -0.74 -5.58 -18.53
N ASP A 288 -1.39 -5.83 -19.66
CA ASP A 288 -2.84 -5.98 -19.78
C ASP A 288 -3.09 -7.30 -20.53
N GLU A 289 -3.98 -8.15 -20.01
CA GLU A 289 -4.30 -9.44 -20.65
C GLU A 289 -5.03 -9.26 -21.99
N HIS A 290 -5.77 -8.16 -22.19
CA HIS A 290 -6.45 -7.92 -23.46
C HIS A 290 -5.47 -7.48 -24.55
N TYR A 291 -4.58 -6.51 -24.26
CA TYR A 291 -3.73 -5.89 -25.27
C TYR A 291 -2.34 -6.52 -25.40
N GLY A 292 -1.75 -7.05 -24.33
CA GLY A 292 -0.37 -7.58 -24.35
C GLY A 292 -0.25 -9.02 -24.84
N LYS A 293 -1.33 -9.81 -24.81
CA LYS A 293 -1.30 -11.27 -24.96
C LYS A 293 -0.83 -11.71 -26.35
N ASN A 294 0.29 -12.42 -26.38
CA ASN A 294 0.99 -12.89 -27.59
C ASN A 294 1.45 -11.77 -28.56
N ARG A 295 1.60 -10.53 -28.06
CA ARG A 295 2.27 -9.44 -28.78
C ARG A 295 3.64 -9.17 -28.16
N SER A 296 4.58 -8.73 -28.97
CA SER A 296 5.90 -8.25 -28.56
C SER A 296 5.99 -6.73 -28.72
N ILE A 297 6.69 -6.06 -27.81
CA ILE A 297 6.94 -4.62 -27.94
C ILE A 297 7.99 -4.38 -29.04
N THR A 298 7.68 -3.51 -29.99
CA THR A 298 8.56 -3.16 -31.12
C THR A 298 9.44 -1.96 -30.81
N ASP A 299 8.85 -0.92 -30.22
CA ASP A 299 9.55 0.30 -29.82
C ASP A 299 8.93 0.92 -28.55
N VAL A 300 9.72 1.75 -27.88
CA VAL A 300 9.41 2.42 -26.62
C VAL A 300 9.85 3.87 -26.74
N ASP A 301 9.05 4.80 -26.21
CA ASP A 301 9.47 6.20 -25.99
C ASP A 301 8.96 6.73 -24.64
N TRP A 302 9.68 7.69 -24.05
CA TRP A 302 9.34 8.31 -22.76
C TRP A 302 8.77 9.71 -22.98
N SER A 303 7.82 10.16 -22.16
CA SER A 303 7.22 11.47 -22.34
C SER A 303 8.25 12.60 -22.18
N PRO A 304 8.38 13.51 -23.17
CA PRO A 304 9.50 14.44 -23.20
C PRO A 304 9.36 15.59 -22.19
N LYS A 305 10.52 16.16 -21.87
CA LYS A 305 10.84 17.12 -20.80
C LYS A 305 9.89 18.32 -20.59
N ALA A 306 9.01 18.62 -21.56
CA ALA A 306 8.02 19.70 -21.47
C ALA A 306 6.81 19.38 -20.55
N ARG A 307 6.54 18.11 -20.21
CA ARG A 307 5.30 17.69 -19.52
C ARG A 307 5.36 17.88 -18.00
N VAL A 308 5.43 19.13 -17.54
CA VAL A 308 5.46 19.53 -16.11
C VAL A 308 4.32 18.94 -15.26
N GLN A 309 3.19 18.57 -15.88
CA GLN A 309 2.05 17.94 -15.19
C GLN A 309 2.12 16.41 -15.09
N TYR A 310 2.91 15.72 -15.93
CA TYR A 310 2.86 14.25 -16.06
C TYR A 310 4.17 13.64 -16.64
N PRO A 311 5.28 13.61 -15.88
CA PRO A 311 6.56 13.00 -16.30
C PRO A 311 6.55 11.46 -16.35
N GLU A 312 5.45 10.82 -15.94
CA GLU A 312 5.34 9.38 -15.71
C GLU A 312 4.68 8.58 -16.84
N LEU A 313 4.55 9.18 -18.03
CA LEU A 313 4.03 8.48 -19.21
C LEU A 313 5.13 7.84 -20.05
N SER A 314 4.95 6.56 -20.36
CA SER A 314 5.81 5.78 -21.25
C SER A 314 4.96 5.14 -22.34
N CYS A 315 5.33 5.34 -23.60
CA CYS A 315 4.66 4.75 -24.75
C CYS A 315 5.34 3.44 -25.17
N ALA A 316 4.56 2.44 -25.56
CA ALA A 316 5.06 1.23 -26.20
C ALA A 316 4.22 0.89 -27.44
N SER A 317 4.88 0.58 -28.55
CA SER A 317 4.24 0.01 -29.74
C SER A 317 4.30 -1.51 -29.73
N TYR A 318 3.26 -2.14 -30.26
CA TYR A 318 3.05 -3.59 -30.26
C TYR A 318 2.82 -4.08 -31.69
N ASN A 319 3.41 -5.22 -32.02
CA ASN A 319 3.18 -5.91 -33.28
C ASN A 319 1.80 -6.61 -33.33
N LYS A 320 1.47 -7.18 -34.49
CA LYS A 320 0.30 -8.00 -34.75
C LYS A 320 0.31 -9.28 -33.92
N ASN A 321 -0.82 -9.55 -33.27
CA ASN A 321 -1.08 -10.81 -32.58
C ASN A 321 -1.35 -11.92 -33.61
N PRO A 322 -0.47 -12.94 -33.77
CA PRO A 322 -0.69 -14.01 -34.74
C PRO A 322 -1.83 -14.96 -34.34
N ALA A 323 -2.34 -14.88 -33.10
CA ALA A 323 -3.38 -15.75 -32.59
C ALA A 323 -4.81 -15.16 -32.67
N ALA A 324 -4.97 -13.86 -32.94
CA ALA A 324 -6.26 -13.16 -32.90
C ALA A 324 -6.52 -12.29 -34.14
N LEU A 325 -7.12 -12.87 -35.18
CA LEU A 325 -7.40 -12.18 -36.46
C LEU A 325 -8.40 -11.01 -36.40
N ASN A 326 -9.15 -10.86 -35.31
CA ASN A 326 -10.20 -9.84 -35.17
C ASN A 326 -9.73 -8.58 -34.43
N GLU A 327 -8.50 -8.56 -33.91
CA GLU A 327 -7.89 -7.40 -33.28
C GLU A 327 -7.22 -6.49 -34.33
N PRO A 328 -7.03 -5.18 -34.07
CA PRO A 328 -6.19 -4.33 -34.92
C PRO A 328 -4.73 -4.83 -34.95
N ASP A 329 -4.09 -4.69 -36.12
CA ASP A 329 -2.75 -5.22 -36.37
C ASP A 329 -1.70 -4.50 -35.53
N GLY A 330 -1.52 -3.20 -35.69
CA GLY A 330 -0.66 -2.41 -34.80
C GLY A 330 -1.44 -1.80 -33.64
N ILE A 331 -0.88 -1.88 -32.44
CA ILE A 331 -1.40 -1.19 -31.26
C ILE A 331 -0.29 -0.32 -30.67
N VAL A 332 -0.64 0.90 -30.24
CA VAL A 332 0.25 1.77 -29.46
C VAL A 332 -0.44 2.08 -28.14
N ALA A 333 0.18 1.66 -27.04
CA ALA A 333 -0.35 1.84 -25.70
C ALA A 333 0.51 2.85 -24.93
N VAL A 334 -0.15 3.83 -24.32
CA VAL A 334 0.49 4.81 -23.44
C VAL A 334 0.22 4.42 -22.00
N TRP A 335 1.26 3.99 -21.31
CA TRP A 335 1.24 3.56 -19.92
C TRP A 335 1.54 4.74 -18.99
N ASN A 336 0.97 4.70 -17.78
CA ASN A 336 1.14 5.69 -16.72
C ASN A 336 1.62 4.96 -15.46
N MET A 337 2.68 5.43 -14.78
CA MET A 337 3.20 4.71 -13.59
C MET A 337 2.21 4.58 -12.42
N HIS A 338 1.17 5.42 -12.34
CA HIS A 338 0.06 5.28 -11.38
C HIS A 338 -1.04 4.31 -11.87
N LEU A 339 -0.88 3.65 -13.02
CA LEU A 339 -1.89 2.77 -13.63
C LEU A 339 -1.21 1.53 -14.25
N LEU A 340 -0.88 0.55 -13.40
CA LEU A 340 -0.08 -0.60 -13.78
C LEU A 340 -0.83 -1.68 -14.58
N GLU A 341 -2.12 -1.86 -14.30
CA GLU A 341 -2.96 -2.96 -14.82
C GLU A 341 -3.58 -2.69 -16.20
N ARG A 342 -3.61 -1.42 -16.64
CA ARG A 342 -4.18 -1.02 -17.94
C ARG A 342 -3.55 0.27 -18.46
N PRO A 343 -3.45 0.46 -19.78
CA PRO A 343 -2.95 1.70 -20.37
C PRO A 343 -3.89 2.89 -20.16
N GLU A 344 -3.33 4.10 -20.17
CA GLU A 344 -4.09 5.36 -20.11
C GLU A 344 -4.78 5.66 -21.46
N PHE A 345 -4.03 5.52 -22.55
CA PHE A 345 -4.51 5.65 -23.93
C PHE A 345 -4.12 4.43 -24.75
N VAL A 346 -5.02 3.98 -25.63
CA VAL A 346 -4.75 2.93 -26.62
C VAL A 346 -5.12 3.47 -27.99
N PHE A 347 -4.17 3.37 -28.92
CA PHE A 347 -4.35 3.76 -30.31
C PHE A 347 -4.18 2.56 -31.22
N HIS A 348 -5.04 2.48 -32.24
CA HIS A 348 -5.11 1.37 -33.17
C HIS A 348 -4.57 1.77 -34.55
N SER A 349 -3.89 0.83 -35.19
CA SER A 349 -3.34 0.95 -36.55
C SER A 349 -3.89 -0.15 -37.46
N GLN A 350 -3.87 0.11 -38.77
CA GLN A 350 -4.21 -0.85 -39.83
C GLN A 350 -3.00 -1.73 -40.25
N SER A 351 -1.84 -1.52 -39.63
CA SER A 351 -0.61 -2.28 -39.86
C SER A 351 0.28 -2.19 -38.61
N ASP A 352 1.12 -3.18 -38.38
CA ASP A 352 2.14 -3.21 -37.32
C ASP A 352 2.88 -1.88 -37.23
N VAL A 353 3.03 -1.36 -36.01
CA VAL A 353 3.83 -0.16 -35.71
C VAL A 353 5.21 -0.63 -35.28
N LEU A 354 6.25 -0.19 -35.97
CA LEU A 354 7.64 -0.62 -35.73
C LEU A 354 8.45 0.38 -34.92
N SER A 355 8.16 1.67 -35.09
CA SER A 355 8.80 2.78 -34.39
C SER A 355 7.74 3.73 -33.86
N VAL A 356 8.01 4.35 -32.70
CA VAL A 356 7.09 5.30 -32.05
C VAL A 356 7.87 6.44 -31.41
N THR A 357 7.37 7.67 -31.53
CA THR A 357 7.95 8.80 -30.79
C THR A 357 6.93 9.86 -30.38
N PHE A 358 7.12 10.43 -29.19
CA PHE A 358 6.42 11.61 -28.73
C PHE A 358 6.96 12.87 -29.43
N SER A 359 6.11 13.89 -29.63
CA SER A 359 6.63 15.23 -29.96
C SER A 359 7.29 15.87 -28.74
N PRO A 360 8.59 16.23 -28.77
CA PRO A 360 9.23 17.04 -27.72
C PRO A 360 8.63 18.45 -27.57
N PHE A 361 7.87 18.92 -28.55
CA PHE A 361 7.31 20.27 -28.60
C PHE A 361 5.79 20.32 -28.35
N HIS A 362 5.08 19.20 -28.58
CA HIS A 362 3.61 19.12 -28.47
C HIS A 362 3.18 17.89 -27.65
N SER A 363 2.94 18.10 -26.35
CA SER A 363 2.65 17.09 -25.30
C SER A 363 1.49 16.12 -25.55
N ASN A 364 0.76 16.30 -26.65
CA ASN A 364 -0.44 15.54 -27.01
C ASN A 364 -0.27 14.74 -28.30
N LEU A 365 0.81 14.98 -29.06
CA LEU A 365 1.06 14.39 -30.37
C LEU A 365 2.05 13.23 -30.27
N ILE A 366 1.65 12.08 -30.81
CA ILE A 366 2.45 10.86 -30.88
C ILE A 366 2.51 10.44 -32.35
N PHE A 367 3.70 10.14 -32.84
CA PHE A 367 3.92 9.63 -34.19
C PHE A 367 4.29 8.15 -34.13
N GLY A 368 3.94 7.40 -35.18
CA GLY A 368 4.41 6.02 -35.34
C GLY A 368 4.65 5.67 -36.81
N GLY A 369 5.77 4.99 -37.06
CA GLY A 369 6.10 4.40 -38.36
C GLY A 369 5.54 2.98 -38.47
N THR A 370 4.82 2.67 -39.55
CA THR A 370 4.27 1.33 -39.79
C THR A 370 5.19 0.46 -40.64
N TYR A 371 4.94 -0.85 -40.58
CA TYR A 371 5.51 -1.82 -41.53
C TYR A 371 5.14 -1.51 -42.99
N SER A 372 4.01 -0.84 -43.22
CA SER A 372 3.47 -0.49 -44.55
C SER A 372 3.98 0.83 -45.13
N GLY A 373 5.06 1.41 -44.57
CA GLY A 373 5.62 2.69 -45.01
C GLY A 373 4.79 3.92 -44.64
N GLN A 374 3.66 3.74 -43.95
CA GLN A 374 2.83 4.85 -43.48
C GLN A 374 3.40 5.45 -42.19
N ILE A 375 3.23 6.76 -42.05
CA ILE A 375 3.42 7.46 -40.78
C ILE A 375 2.06 7.89 -40.29
N LEU A 376 1.80 7.58 -39.02
CA LEU A 376 0.55 7.86 -38.34
C LEU A 376 0.79 8.95 -37.30
N LEU A 377 -0.19 9.86 -37.16
CA LEU A 377 -0.24 10.84 -36.07
C LEU A 377 -1.47 10.55 -35.22
N TRP A 378 -1.26 10.39 -33.91
CA TRP A 378 -2.30 10.32 -32.91
C TRP A 378 -2.28 11.58 -32.03
N ASP A 379 -3.48 12.02 -31.63
CA ASP A 379 -3.66 13.09 -30.64
C ASP A 379 -4.31 12.48 -29.40
N THR A 380 -3.70 12.63 -28.23
CA THR A 380 -4.25 12.17 -26.93
C THR A 380 -5.59 12.80 -26.55
N ARG A 381 -6.03 13.86 -27.26
CA ARG A 381 -7.36 14.46 -27.14
C ARG A 381 -8.43 13.80 -28.02
N SER A 382 -8.03 12.94 -28.96
CA SER A 382 -8.91 12.21 -29.88
C SER A 382 -9.14 10.76 -29.43
N LYS A 383 -10.14 10.09 -30.01
CA LYS A 383 -10.37 8.66 -29.77
C LYS A 383 -9.28 7.81 -30.47
N HIS A 384 -9.32 6.50 -30.24
CA HIS A 384 -8.34 5.45 -30.58
C HIS A 384 -7.88 5.30 -32.06
N LEU A 385 -8.22 6.21 -32.98
CA LEU A 385 -7.82 6.16 -34.40
C LEU A 385 -6.75 7.22 -34.72
N PRO A 386 -5.90 7.02 -35.75
CA PRO A 386 -4.98 8.06 -36.20
C PRO A 386 -5.74 9.26 -36.76
N VAL A 387 -5.32 10.46 -36.35
CA VAL A 387 -5.91 11.75 -36.76
C VAL A 387 -5.44 12.13 -38.16
N LEU A 388 -4.15 11.92 -38.45
CA LEU A 388 -3.58 12.02 -39.80
C LEU A 388 -2.79 10.75 -40.13
N LYS A 389 -2.70 10.46 -41.43
CA LYS A 389 -1.91 9.37 -42.01
C LYS A 389 -1.24 9.85 -43.28
N THR A 390 -0.01 9.41 -43.56
CA THR A 390 0.57 9.59 -44.90
C THR A 390 -0.15 8.70 -45.92
N PRO A 391 -0.32 9.16 -47.18
CA PRO A 391 -0.78 8.28 -48.26
C PRO A 391 0.34 7.29 -48.67
N LEU A 392 -0.03 6.06 -49.03
CA LEU A 392 0.90 5.15 -49.70
C LEU A 392 1.14 5.65 -51.13
N SER A 393 2.16 6.48 -51.30
CA SER A 393 2.53 7.11 -52.56
C SER A 393 4.05 7.05 -52.72
N ALA A 394 4.52 6.91 -53.97
CA ALA A 394 5.94 6.72 -54.29
C ALA A 394 6.85 7.94 -53.99
N SER A 395 6.32 8.99 -53.36
CA SER A 395 7.08 10.12 -52.81
C SER A 395 7.45 9.91 -51.33
N GLY A 396 6.73 9.05 -50.60
CA GLY A 396 7.03 8.62 -49.24
C GLY A 396 7.64 7.21 -49.20
N HIS A 397 7.78 6.65 -48.00
CA HIS A 397 8.35 5.32 -47.82
C HIS A 397 7.47 4.22 -48.42
N THR A 398 8.12 3.23 -49.02
CA THR A 398 7.47 2.04 -49.60
C THR A 398 7.71 0.78 -48.78
N HIS A 399 8.71 0.84 -47.89
CA HIS A 399 9.19 -0.24 -47.04
C HIS A 399 9.01 0.11 -45.54
N PRO A 400 9.26 -0.83 -44.61
CA PRO A 400 9.01 -0.62 -43.18
C PRO A 400 9.84 0.50 -42.55
N VAL A 401 9.21 1.33 -41.71
CA VAL A 401 9.86 2.47 -41.03
C VAL A 401 10.42 2.04 -39.67
N TYR A 402 11.70 1.64 -39.65
CA TYR A 402 12.37 1.13 -38.44
C TYR A 402 12.84 2.20 -37.45
N ALA A 403 13.09 3.43 -37.90
CA ALA A 403 13.53 4.52 -37.04
C ALA A 403 12.90 5.86 -37.42
N MET A 404 12.60 6.65 -36.40
CA MET A 404 12.02 7.98 -36.51
C MET A 404 12.51 8.88 -35.38
N GLN A 405 12.71 10.17 -35.67
CA GLN A 405 13.18 11.16 -34.71
C GLN A 405 12.64 12.55 -35.05
N MET A 406 12.24 13.31 -34.02
CA MET A 406 11.86 14.72 -34.19
C MET A 406 13.11 15.61 -34.05
N VAL A 407 13.40 16.41 -35.07
CA VAL A 407 14.62 17.23 -35.12
C VAL A 407 14.26 18.70 -35.35
N GLY A 408 14.84 19.60 -34.56
CA GLY A 408 14.69 21.05 -34.73
C GLY A 408 14.43 21.79 -33.42
N THR A 409 13.65 22.87 -33.51
CA THR A 409 13.27 23.73 -32.39
C THR A 409 11.75 23.84 -32.30
N GLN A 410 11.22 24.32 -31.16
CA GLN A 410 9.76 24.44 -30.95
C GLN A 410 9.01 25.13 -32.11
N ASN A 411 9.61 26.16 -32.71
CA ASN A 411 8.99 26.94 -33.80
C ASN A 411 9.32 26.41 -35.22
N ALA A 412 10.25 25.46 -35.34
CA ALA A 412 10.72 24.91 -36.61
C ALA A 412 11.27 23.50 -36.36
N HIS A 413 10.40 22.50 -36.41
CA HIS A 413 10.72 21.10 -36.16
C HIS A 413 10.17 20.21 -37.28
N ASN A 414 10.97 19.21 -37.65
CA ASN A 414 10.68 18.27 -38.71
C ASN A 414 10.77 16.85 -38.15
N LEU A 415 9.79 16.01 -38.49
CA LEU A 415 9.89 14.57 -38.23
C LEU A 415 10.76 13.95 -39.33
N ILE A 416 11.81 13.24 -38.96
CA ILE A 416 12.69 12.54 -39.89
C ILE A 416 12.51 11.04 -39.68
N THR A 417 12.31 10.31 -40.78
CA THR A 417 12.04 8.87 -40.79
C THR A 417 12.92 8.15 -41.80
N SER A 418 13.36 6.94 -41.47
CA SER A 418 14.13 6.07 -42.37
C SER A 418 13.46 4.72 -42.58
N SER A 419 13.64 4.18 -43.79
CA SER A 419 13.06 2.94 -44.26
C SER A 419 14.14 2.06 -44.93
N THR A 420 13.90 0.76 -45.03
CA THR A 420 14.86 -0.18 -45.66
C THR A 420 14.97 -0.05 -47.18
N ASP A 421 14.12 0.76 -47.83
CA ASP A 421 14.32 1.22 -49.23
C ASP A 421 15.44 2.28 -49.38
N GLY A 422 16.24 2.52 -48.33
CA GLY A 422 17.35 3.47 -48.36
C GLY A 422 16.91 4.93 -48.46
N THR A 423 15.61 5.20 -48.30
CA THR A 423 15.06 6.56 -48.29
C THR A 423 15.00 7.10 -46.86
N VAL A 424 15.39 8.37 -46.72
CA VAL A 424 15.16 9.19 -45.53
C VAL A 424 14.22 10.33 -45.91
N CYS A 425 13.06 10.38 -45.27
CA CYS A 425 12.04 11.41 -45.53
C CYS A 425 11.98 12.40 -44.36
N SER A 426 11.92 13.70 -44.67
CA SER A 426 11.59 14.75 -43.71
C SER A 426 10.15 15.21 -43.92
N TRP A 427 9.39 15.27 -42.83
CA TRP A 427 7.97 15.61 -42.81
C TRP A 427 7.72 16.83 -41.93
N LEU A 428 6.80 17.69 -42.37
CA LEU A 428 6.25 18.76 -41.55
C LEU A 428 5.09 18.20 -40.73
N VAL A 429 5.08 18.46 -39.42
CA VAL A 429 4.06 17.93 -38.49
C VAL A 429 2.63 18.31 -38.91
N ASP A 430 2.44 19.53 -39.39
CA ASP A 430 1.14 20.02 -39.86
C ASP A 430 0.72 19.46 -41.24
N MET A 431 1.65 18.84 -42.00
CA MET A 431 1.41 18.42 -43.38
C MET A 431 2.06 17.07 -43.69
N LEU A 432 1.47 15.99 -43.16
CA LEU A 432 1.85 14.60 -43.45
C LEU A 432 1.31 14.08 -44.80
N ALA A 433 0.81 14.95 -45.70
CA ALA A 433 0.25 14.54 -46.99
C ALA A 433 1.34 14.17 -48.02
N GLN A 434 2.53 14.75 -47.91
CA GLN A 434 3.70 14.52 -48.75
C GLN A 434 4.95 14.91 -47.93
N PRO A 435 6.10 14.22 -48.05
CA PRO A 435 7.31 14.69 -47.39
C PRO A 435 7.80 16.00 -47.99
N GLN A 436 8.42 16.82 -47.17
CA GLN A 436 9.02 18.10 -47.56
C GLN A 436 10.30 17.89 -48.37
N GLU A 437 11.11 16.91 -47.93
CA GLU A 437 12.39 16.53 -48.52
C GLU A 437 12.50 15.00 -48.46
N THR A 438 12.86 14.35 -49.57
CA THR A 438 13.14 12.90 -49.64
C THR A 438 14.59 12.73 -50.11
N LEU A 439 15.38 11.94 -49.38
CA LEU A 439 16.80 11.72 -49.61
C LEU A 439 17.07 10.22 -49.84
N GLU A 440 17.56 9.87 -51.03
CA GLU A 440 18.00 8.51 -51.37
C GLU A 440 19.48 8.32 -50.98
N LEU A 441 19.78 7.36 -50.10
CA LEU A 441 21.14 7.09 -49.61
C LEU A 441 21.86 6.05 -50.47
N ASN A 442 22.27 6.45 -51.68
CA ASN A 442 22.95 5.58 -52.64
C ASN A 442 24.49 5.56 -52.43
N HIS A 443 25.07 4.38 -52.22
CA HIS A 443 26.52 4.20 -52.01
C HIS A 443 27.20 3.44 -53.17
N ALA A 444 28.20 4.06 -53.80
CA ALA A 444 28.82 3.55 -55.03
C ALA A 444 29.64 2.26 -54.87
N GLY A 445 29.95 1.83 -53.64
CA GLY A 445 30.67 0.59 -53.32
C GLY A 445 29.78 -0.60 -52.92
N HIS A 446 28.45 -0.48 -52.99
CA HIS A 446 27.50 -1.48 -52.50
C HIS A 446 27.33 -2.67 -53.47
N ASN A 447 26.94 -3.84 -52.96
CA ASN A 447 26.83 -5.07 -53.75
C ASN A 447 25.43 -5.25 -54.40
N LYS A 448 25.37 -5.13 -55.72
CA LYS A 448 24.24 -5.47 -56.63
C LYS A 448 22.96 -4.63 -56.51
N THR A 449 22.57 -4.11 -55.34
CA THR A 449 21.54 -3.06 -55.21
C THR A 449 22.22 -1.69 -55.01
N GLY A 450 21.60 -0.62 -55.50
CA GLY A 450 22.13 0.75 -55.33
C GLY A 450 21.76 1.40 -54.00
N GLU A 451 20.64 0.97 -53.43
CA GLU A 451 20.07 1.43 -52.16
C GLU A 451 20.76 0.79 -50.96
N VAL A 452 20.95 1.58 -49.89
CA VAL A 452 21.55 1.14 -48.62
C VAL A 452 20.45 0.97 -47.58
N ALA A 453 20.18 -0.27 -47.16
CA ALA A 453 19.10 -0.58 -46.21
C ALA A 453 19.39 0.00 -44.81
N ILE A 454 18.50 0.86 -44.32
CA ILE A 454 18.63 1.59 -43.04
C ILE A 454 17.89 0.84 -41.93
N THR A 455 18.59 0.57 -40.84
CA THR A 455 18.03 -0.06 -39.62
C THR A 455 17.85 0.94 -38.48
N THR A 456 18.73 1.95 -38.37
CA THR A 456 18.69 2.93 -37.27
C THR A 456 19.34 4.26 -37.69
N LEU A 457 18.92 5.37 -37.07
CA LEU A 457 19.51 6.70 -37.23
C LEU A 457 19.59 7.42 -35.88
N ASP A 458 20.49 8.39 -35.77
CA ASP A 458 20.49 9.39 -34.70
C ASP A 458 21.17 10.70 -35.14
N PHE A 459 20.90 11.78 -34.41
CA PHE A 459 21.43 13.14 -34.61
C PHE A 459 22.24 13.60 -33.39
N PRO A 460 23.39 14.28 -33.59
CA PRO A 460 24.06 15.02 -32.51
C PRO A 460 23.17 16.17 -32.02
N ASP A 461 23.03 16.34 -30.69
CA ASP A 461 22.16 17.39 -30.09
C ASP A 461 22.47 18.83 -30.54
N ASN A 462 23.67 19.10 -31.07
CA ASN A 462 24.07 20.41 -31.59
C ASN A 462 23.78 20.62 -33.09
N GLU A 463 23.45 19.56 -33.85
CA GLU A 463 23.30 19.65 -35.31
C GLU A 463 22.00 19.03 -35.83
N THR A 464 21.16 19.88 -36.42
CA THR A 464 19.93 19.46 -37.13
C THR A 464 20.17 19.09 -38.60
N THR A 465 21.43 19.10 -39.06
CA THR A 465 21.79 19.06 -40.50
C THR A 465 22.65 17.87 -40.91
N THR A 466 23.29 17.20 -39.96
CA THR A 466 24.06 15.96 -40.19
C THR A 466 23.57 14.88 -39.23
N PHE A 467 23.58 13.64 -39.69
CA PHE A 467 23.09 12.49 -38.95
C PHE A 467 23.88 11.24 -39.31
N TRP A 468 23.86 10.25 -38.43
CA TRP A 468 24.55 8.98 -38.64
C TRP A 468 23.52 7.87 -38.84
N VAL A 469 23.82 6.97 -39.77
CA VAL A 469 22.91 5.96 -40.29
C VAL A 469 23.55 4.59 -40.12
N GLY A 470 22.94 3.75 -39.28
CA GLY A 470 23.28 2.34 -39.15
C GLY A 470 22.56 1.51 -40.21
N THR A 471 23.26 0.52 -40.76
CA THR A 471 22.77 -0.29 -41.87
C THR A 471 22.76 -1.78 -41.56
N GLU A 472 22.00 -2.53 -42.37
CA GLU A 472 21.94 -3.99 -42.29
C GLU A 472 23.30 -4.66 -42.60
N GLU A 473 24.22 -3.97 -43.29
CA GLU A 473 25.59 -4.46 -43.57
C GLU A 473 26.53 -4.47 -42.34
N GLY A 474 26.16 -3.82 -41.22
CA GLY A 474 27.11 -3.55 -40.12
C GLY A 474 28.03 -2.35 -40.34
N ASN A 475 27.79 -1.57 -41.39
CA ASN A 475 28.45 -0.30 -41.64
C ASN A 475 27.66 0.85 -40.99
N VAL A 476 28.36 1.91 -40.58
CA VAL A 476 27.72 3.19 -40.23
C VAL A 476 28.24 4.28 -41.17
N TYR A 477 27.31 5.06 -41.72
CA TYR A 477 27.59 6.14 -42.65
C TYR A 477 27.14 7.49 -42.07
N GLN A 478 27.93 8.54 -42.31
CA GLN A 478 27.50 9.91 -42.07
C GLN A 478 26.66 10.39 -43.26
N ALA A 479 25.54 11.07 -43.00
CA ALA A 479 24.67 11.64 -44.01
C ALA A 479 24.35 13.12 -43.71
N ASN A 480 24.27 13.93 -44.76
CA ASN A 480 23.97 15.35 -44.66
C ASN A 480 22.60 15.64 -45.28
N ARG A 481 21.75 16.36 -44.54
CA ARG A 481 20.41 16.76 -45.00
C ARG A 481 20.46 17.83 -46.09
N TYR A 482 21.38 18.79 -45.97
CA TYR A 482 21.51 19.94 -46.87
C TYR A 482 22.87 19.98 -47.56
N ASP A 483 22.90 20.46 -48.81
CA ASP A 483 24.13 20.75 -49.53
C ASP A 483 24.79 22.00 -48.94
N ARG A 484 26.02 21.87 -48.44
CA ARG A 484 26.75 22.93 -47.74
C ARG A 484 28.22 22.92 -48.12
N ALA A 485 28.58 23.83 -49.03
CA ALA A 485 29.95 24.32 -49.30
C ALA A 485 31.09 23.28 -49.18
N GLY A 486 30.93 22.11 -49.79
CA GLY A 486 31.91 21.02 -49.77
C GLY A 486 31.33 19.63 -49.49
N ALA A 487 30.15 19.56 -48.87
CA ALA A 487 29.42 18.31 -48.64
C ALA A 487 28.02 18.36 -49.26
N LYS A 488 27.78 17.50 -50.25
CA LYS A 488 26.50 17.33 -50.95
C LYS A 488 25.48 16.68 -50.02
N ALA A 489 24.19 17.01 -50.19
CA ALA A 489 23.10 16.29 -49.53
C ALA A 489 23.10 14.78 -49.90
N GLY A 490 22.77 13.94 -48.92
CA GLY A 490 22.86 12.47 -49.00
C GLY A 490 24.05 11.90 -48.21
N LEU A 491 24.45 10.67 -48.56
CA LEU A 491 25.45 9.87 -47.86
C LEU A 491 26.89 10.32 -48.17
N ASN A 492 27.70 10.57 -47.14
CA ASN A 492 29.13 10.86 -47.28
C ASN A 492 29.88 9.57 -47.68
N GLN A 493 30.24 9.46 -48.96
CA GLN A 493 30.94 8.28 -49.50
C GLN A 493 32.42 8.21 -49.09
N TYR A 494 32.98 9.22 -48.42
CA TYR A 494 34.40 9.31 -48.09
C TYR A 494 34.76 8.88 -46.67
N ASP A 495 33.84 8.94 -45.70
CA ASP A 495 34.10 8.50 -44.33
C ASP A 495 33.10 7.40 -43.94
N VAL A 496 33.59 6.16 -43.91
CA VAL A 496 32.78 4.97 -43.57
C VAL A 496 33.30 4.39 -42.26
N TYR A 497 32.42 4.24 -41.29
CA TYR A 497 32.73 3.63 -40.00
C TYR A 497 32.48 2.12 -40.16
N ARG A 498 33.56 1.33 -40.24
CA ARG A 498 33.50 -0.12 -40.48
C ARG A 498 33.97 -0.85 -39.22
N GLY A 499 33.14 -1.73 -38.67
CA GLY A 499 33.51 -2.43 -37.44
C GLY A 499 32.56 -3.51 -36.94
N HIS A 500 31.28 -3.50 -37.32
CA HIS A 500 30.37 -4.61 -37.04
C HIS A 500 30.35 -5.64 -38.18
N SER A 501 30.04 -6.87 -37.83
CA SER A 501 29.95 -8.03 -38.73
C SER A 501 28.50 -8.41 -39.08
N GLY A 502 27.52 -7.71 -38.52
CA GLY A 502 26.09 -7.90 -38.74
C GLY A 502 25.30 -6.60 -38.54
N PRO A 503 23.97 -6.61 -38.77
CA PRO A 503 23.11 -5.42 -38.77
C PRO A 503 23.28 -4.54 -37.53
N VAL A 504 23.35 -3.23 -37.71
CA VAL A 504 23.39 -2.26 -36.60
C VAL A 504 21.97 -2.06 -36.07
N MET A 505 21.68 -2.52 -34.85
CA MET A 505 20.31 -2.54 -34.29
C MET A 505 19.93 -1.26 -33.53
N GLY A 506 20.93 -0.56 -33.02
CA GLY A 506 20.78 0.70 -32.28
C GLY A 506 22.01 1.57 -32.43
N LEU A 507 21.78 2.88 -32.53
CA LEU A 507 22.78 3.94 -32.52
C LEU A 507 22.34 4.99 -31.48
N HIS A 508 23.29 5.64 -30.80
CA HIS A 508 23.00 6.78 -29.92
C HIS A 508 24.21 7.72 -29.74
N PHE A 509 24.01 9.02 -29.92
CA PHE A 509 24.99 10.04 -29.54
C PHE A 509 25.06 10.26 -28.02
N HIS A 510 26.20 10.76 -27.53
CA HIS A 510 26.29 11.23 -26.16
C HIS A 510 25.51 12.55 -26.02
N PRO A 511 24.61 12.68 -25.02
CA PRO A 511 23.76 13.86 -24.85
C PRO A 511 24.54 15.13 -24.51
N LEU A 512 24.04 16.29 -24.93
CA LEU A 512 24.58 17.61 -24.57
C LEU A 512 24.08 18.08 -23.21
N VAL A 513 24.65 17.48 -22.17
CA VAL A 513 24.54 17.90 -20.76
C VAL A 513 25.94 18.12 -20.20
N GLY A 514 26.07 18.87 -19.10
CA GLY A 514 27.33 19.01 -18.35
C GLY A 514 28.26 20.13 -18.83
N PRO A 515 29.45 20.26 -18.17
CA PRO A 515 30.43 21.32 -18.43
C PRO A 515 31.49 20.96 -19.50
N VAL A 516 31.53 19.71 -19.97
CA VAL A 516 32.46 19.21 -20.98
C VAL A 516 31.65 18.64 -22.14
N ASP A 517 31.96 19.09 -23.37
CA ASP A 517 31.28 18.63 -24.58
C ASP A 517 31.85 17.28 -25.04
N PHE A 518 30.97 16.27 -25.15
CA PHE A 518 31.23 14.94 -25.66
C PHE A 518 30.31 14.58 -26.85
N SER A 519 29.66 15.55 -27.48
CA SER A 519 28.74 15.33 -28.63
C SER A 519 29.39 14.67 -29.85
N ASP A 520 30.72 14.56 -29.89
CA ASP A 520 31.43 13.78 -30.89
C ASP A 520 31.52 12.27 -30.58
N LEU A 521 31.07 11.79 -29.41
CA LEU A 521 31.00 10.37 -29.07
C LEU A 521 29.64 9.77 -29.43
N PHE A 522 29.65 8.55 -30.00
CA PHE A 522 28.44 7.76 -30.21
C PHE A 522 28.68 6.27 -29.99
N LEU A 523 27.63 5.56 -29.57
CA LEU A 523 27.60 4.11 -29.41
C LEU A 523 26.78 3.46 -30.53
N THR A 524 27.16 2.23 -30.91
CA THR A 524 26.39 1.36 -31.79
C THR A 524 26.34 -0.06 -31.25
N CYS A 525 25.22 -0.75 -31.43
CA CYS A 525 25.08 -2.17 -31.12
C CYS A 525 24.67 -2.97 -32.35
N SER A 526 24.98 -4.28 -32.36
CA SER A 526 24.73 -5.14 -33.49
C SER A 526 24.36 -6.57 -33.09
N VAL A 527 23.79 -7.28 -34.07
CA VAL A 527 23.52 -8.72 -34.04
C VAL A 527 24.83 -9.55 -34.00
N ASP A 528 26.02 -8.92 -34.10
CA ASP A 528 27.31 -9.59 -33.90
C ASP A 528 27.77 -9.72 -32.42
N TRP A 529 26.85 -9.51 -31.47
CA TRP A 529 27.06 -9.52 -30.01
C TRP A 529 27.96 -8.40 -29.45
N THR A 530 28.37 -7.44 -30.29
CA THR A 530 29.25 -6.36 -29.84
C THR A 530 28.54 -5.01 -29.74
N VAL A 531 28.99 -4.20 -28.77
CA VAL A 531 28.72 -2.75 -28.72
C VAL A 531 30.02 -2.01 -28.98
N LYS A 532 30.01 -0.97 -29.80
CA LYS A 532 31.24 -0.25 -30.18
C LYS A 532 31.13 1.24 -29.91
N LEU A 533 32.21 1.79 -29.34
CA LEU A 533 32.37 3.20 -29.06
C LEU A 533 33.10 3.87 -30.24
N TRP A 534 32.51 4.95 -30.74
CA TRP A 534 33.03 5.70 -31.88
C TRP A 534 33.20 7.17 -31.53
N ARG A 535 33.99 7.85 -32.37
CA ARG A 535 34.11 9.30 -32.37
C ARG A 535 33.87 9.85 -33.77
N ALA A 536 32.85 10.70 -33.90
CA ALA A 536 32.55 11.45 -35.10
C ALA A 536 33.72 12.37 -35.47
N LYS A 537 34.07 12.44 -36.75
CA LYS A 537 35.01 13.46 -37.25
C LYS A 537 34.33 14.83 -37.25
N SER A 538 35.00 15.85 -36.71
CA SER A 538 34.53 17.23 -36.76
C SER A 538 34.32 17.71 -38.21
N LEU A 539 33.14 18.30 -38.46
CA LEU A 539 32.72 18.81 -39.78
C LEU A 539 33.67 19.83 -40.43
N ALA A 540 34.57 20.45 -39.67
CA ALA A 540 35.42 21.54 -40.14
C ALA A 540 36.37 21.18 -41.30
N LYS A 541 36.54 19.89 -41.63
CA LYS A 541 37.33 19.39 -42.76
C LYS A 541 36.69 18.13 -43.39
N PRO A 542 35.83 18.26 -44.42
CA PRO A 542 35.32 17.10 -45.14
C PRO A 542 36.46 16.34 -45.83
N SER A 543 36.49 15.02 -45.69
CA SER A 543 37.50 14.15 -46.32
C SER A 543 37.31 14.10 -47.83
N THR A 544 38.39 14.28 -48.59
CA THR A 544 38.39 14.11 -50.06
C THR A 544 38.90 12.74 -50.50
N THR A 545 39.13 11.82 -49.56
CA THR A 545 39.67 10.47 -49.75
C THR A 545 38.87 9.48 -48.93
N ALA A 546 38.63 8.28 -49.47
CA ALA A 546 37.92 7.22 -48.77
C ALA A 546 38.73 6.72 -47.56
N ASN A 547 38.24 7.00 -46.36
CA ASN A 547 38.80 6.56 -45.08
C ASN A 547 37.85 5.54 -44.46
N SER A 548 38.39 4.38 -44.07
CA SER A 548 37.71 3.50 -43.13
C SER A 548 38.05 3.98 -41.72
N ILE A 549 37.05 4.38 -40.95
CA ILE A 549 37.21 4.73 -39.53
C ILE A 549 37.01 3.44 -38.72
N ALA A 550 37.93 3.20 -37.78
CA ALA A 550 37.89 2.08 -36.84
C ALA A 550 37.21 2.53 -35.51
N PRO A 551 36.63 1.60 -34.74
CA PRO A 551 36.09 1.91 -33.41
C PRO A 551 37.21 2.29 -32.43
N ILE A 552 36.88 3.08 -31.41
CA ILE A 552 37.77 3.39 -30.28
C ILE A 552 37.86 2.20 -29.32
N TYR A 553 36.73 1.52 -29.12
CA TYR A 553 36.61 0.38 -28.22
C TYR A 553 35.48 -0.56 -28.66
N SER A 554 35.57 -1.83 -28.29
CA SER A 554 34.57 -2.87 -28.53
C SER A 554 34.26 -3.55 -27.19
N PHE A 555 32.98 -3.58 -26.81
CA PHE A 555 32.48 -4.30 -25.66
C PHE A 555 31.90 -5.62 -26.18
N ASP A 556 32.56 -6.73 -25.84
CA ASP A 556 32.37 -8.04 -26.47
C ASP A 556 31.89 -9.11 -25.43
N GLU A 557 31.20 -8.68 -24.37
CA GLU A 557 30.75 -9.53 -23.23
C GLU A 557 29.26 -9.95 -23.28
N ALA A 558 28.51 -9.56 -24.32
CA ALA A 558 27.09 -9.93 -24.42
C ALA A 558 26.91 -11.44 -24.68
N ASP A 559 25.94 -12.06 -24.00
CA ASP A 559 25.67 -13.51 -24.13
C ASP A 559 24.85 -13.85 -25.41
N ASP A 560 24.18 -12.85 -26.00
CA ASP A 560 23.23 -13.01 -27.11
C ASP A 560 23.07 -11.68 -27.89
N TYR A 561 22.22 -11.65 -28.92
CA TYR A 561 22.02 -10.49 -29.80
C TYR A 561 21.67 -9.20 -29.04
N VAL A 562 22.44 -8.14 -29.28
CA VAL A 562 22.21 -6.82 -28.65
C VAL A 562 21.23 -6.00 -29.49
N TYR A 563 20.03 -5.78 -28.96
CA TYR A 563 18.93 -5.16 -29.70
C TYR A 563 18.89 -3.63 -29.63
N ASP A 564 19.44 -3.03 -28.58
CA ASP A 564 19.50 -1.57 -28.43
C ASP A 564 20.60 -1.12 -27.46
N VAL A 565 21.07 0.11 -27.65
CA VAL A 565 22.04 0.79 -26.77
C VAL A 565 21.71 2.27 -26.67
N LYS A 566 21.72 2.83 -25.45
CA LYS A 566 21.44 4.26 -25.19
C LYS A 566 22.32 4.82 -24.07
N TRP A 567 22.95 5.97 -24.32
CA TRP A 567 23.60 6.78 -23.27
C TRP A 567 22.60 7.31 -22.26
N HIS A 568 23.00 7.39 -20.98
CA HIS A 568 22.18 7.94 -19.92
C HIS A 568 22.07 9.47 -20.02
N PRO A 569 20.86 10.07 -20.05
CA PRO A 569 20.66 11.47 -20.42
C PRO A 569 21.25 12.49 -19.43
N ALA A 570 21.62 12.07 -18.22
CA ALA A 570 22.14 12.95 -17.18
C ALA A 570 23.54 12.58 -16.66
N HIS A 571 24.12 11.44 -17.04
CA HIS A 571 25.39 10.95 -16.47
C HIS A 571 26.36 10.57 -17.60
N PRO A 572 27.57 11.17 -17.66
CA PRO A 572 28.41 11.10 -18.86
C PRO A 572 28.92 9.69 -19.15
N ALA A 573 29.42 9.01 -18.12
CA ALA A 573 30.11 7.73 -18.30
C ALA A 573 29.18 6.50 -18.36
N ILE A 574 27.85 6.68 -18.30
CA ILE A 574 26.89 5.57 -18.15
C ILE A 574 26.07 5.36 -19.42
N PHE A 575 25.95 4.10 -19.83
CA PHE A 575 25.04 3.65 -20.88
C PHE A 575 24.43 2.28 -20.53
N GLY A 576 23.29 1.97 -21.14
CA GLY A 576 22.60 0.69 -20.98
C GLY A 576 22.65 -0.15 -22.25
N ILE A 577 22.86 -1.45 -22.09
CA ILE A 577 22.83 -2.49 -23.13
C ILE A 577 21.64 -3.42 -22.87
N VAL A 578 21.06 -3.98 -23.94
CA VAL A 578 19.90 -4.89 -23.89
C VAL A 578 20.08 -6.11 -24.80
N ASP A 579 19.96 -7.31 -24.22
CA ASP A 579 20.27 -8.59 -24.87
C ASP A 579 19.04 -9.47 -25.17
N GLY A 580 19.16 -10.32 -26.21
CA GLY A 580 18.22 -11.39 -26.53
C GLY A 580 18.04 -12.46 -25.45
N SER A 581 19.03 -12.62 -24.57
CA SER A 581 18.97 -13.49 -23.38
C SER A 581 17.94 -13.02 -22.33
N GLY A 582 17.54 -11.74 -22.40
CA GLY A 582 16.67 -11.08 -21.42
C GLY A 582 17.42 -10.36 -20.31
N LYS A 583 18.72 -10.08 -20.49
CA LYS A 583 19.51 -9.20 -19.61
C LYS A 583 19.30 -7.71 -19.93
N PHE A 584 19.53 -6.89 -18.91
CA PHE A 584 19.75 -5.45 -18.99
C PHE A 584 21.03 -5.12 -18.22
N ASP A 585 22.04 -4.63 -18.94
CA ASP A 585 23.39 -4.45 -18.42
C ASP A 585 23.78 -2.97 -18.45
N LEU A 586 24.16 -2.46 -17.28
CA LEU A 586 24.52 -1.06 -17.04
C LEU A 586 26.04 -0.93 -16.98
N TRP A 587 26.60 -0.16 -17.92
CA TRP A 587 28.04 0.09 -18.01
C TRP A 587 28.37 1.45 -17.43
N ASN A 588 29.51 1.56 -16.74
CA ASN A 588 30.04 2.84 -16.25
C ASN A 588 31.55 2.94 -16.53
N LEU A 589 31.90 3.64 -17.60
CA LEU A 589 33.27 3.78 -18.11
C LEU A 589 34.26 4.41 -17.11
N ASN A 590 33.78 5.11 -16.09
CA ASN A 590 34.64 5.67 -15.03
C ASN A 590 34.98 4.65 -13.94
N THR A 591 34.28 3.52 -13.89
CA THR A 591 34.52 2.45 -12.91
C THR A 591 35.25 1.27 -13.54
N ASP A 592 34.76 0.79 -14.67
CA ASP A 592 35.34 -0.34 -15.42
C ASP A 592 35.02 -0.18 -16.92
N THR A 593 35.88 -0.70 -17.78
CA THR A 593 35.72 -0.72 -19.25
C THR A 593 35.66 -2.14 -19.81
N GLU A 594 35.96 -3.16 -19.01
CA GLU A 594 35.97 -4.57 -19.41
C GLU A 594 34.75 -5.34 -18.87
N VAL A 595 34.04 -4.83 -17.85
CA VAL A 595 32.92 -5.51 -17.16
C VAL A 595 31.74 -4.55 -16.90
N PRO A 596 30.45 -4.97 -17.01
CA PRO A 596 29.30 -4.13 -16.64
C PRO A 596 29.27 -3.85 -15.14
N ALA A 597 28.95 -2.60 -14.78
CA ALA A 597 28.83 -2.19 -13.38
C ALA A 597 27.63 -2.86 -12.68
N VAL A 598 26.54 -3.15 -13.40
CA VAL A 598 25.42 -3.97 -12.94
C VAL A 598 24.82 -4.76 -14.12
N SER A 599 24.79 -6.10 -14.02
CA SER A 599 23.95 -6.95 -14.89
C SER A 599 22.66 -7.35 -14.18
N THR A 600 21.51 -7.24 -14.86
CA THR A 600 20.18 -7.59 -14.30
C THR A 600 19.36 -8.42 -15.28
N THR A 601 19.04 -9.67 -14.94
CA THR A 601 18.10 -10.49 -15.72
C THR A 601 16.67 -9.98 -15.55
N VAL A 602 16.08 -9.47 -16.63
CA VAL A 602 14.73 -8.87 -16.65
C VAL A 602 13.64 -9.93 -16.82
N SER A 603 13.84 -10.84 -17.77
CA SER A 603 12.91 -11.93 -18.10
C SER A 603 13.71 -13.14 -18.60
N PRO A 604 13.79 -14.25 -17.83
CA PRO A 604 14.69 -15.34 -18.16
C PRO A 604 14.25 -16.07 -19.45
N GLY A 605 15.13 -16.09 -20.45
CA GLY A 605 14.88 -16.78 -21.72
C GLY A 605 13.89 -16.05 -22.64
N LYS A 606 13.79 -14.72 -22.53
CA LYS A 606 13.00 -13.88 -23.44
C LYS A 606 13.71 -12.56 -23.73
N ALA A 607 13.92 -12.28 -25.00
CA ALA A 607 14.53 -11.04 -25.47
C ALA A 607 13.82 -9.79 -24.95
N ILE A 608 14.60 -8.76 -24.66
CA ILE A 608 14.12 -7.39 -24.53
C ILE A 608 14.58 -6.66 -25.81
N ASN A 609 13.68 -5.89 -26.42
CA ASN A 609 13.86 -5.41 -27.79
C ASN A 609 14.36 -3.95 -27.88
N LYS A 610 14.05 -3.12 -26.86
CA LYS A 610 14.39 -1.68 -26.83
C LYS A 610 14.60 -1.12 -25.42
N LEU A 611 15.41 -0.07 -25.33
CA LEU A 611 15.71 0.72 -24.14
C LEU A 611 15.39 2.20 -24.37
N ARG A 612 14.75 2.85 -23.40
CA ARG A 612 14.74 4.31 -23.27
C ARG A 612 14.97 4.76 -21.84
N TRP A 613 15.51 5.95 -21.70
CA TRP A 613 15.73 6.63 -20.43
C TRP A 613 14.67 7.73 -20.19
N ASP A 614 14.34 7.98 -18.93
CA ASP A 614 13.58 9.17 -18.53
C ASP A 614 14.39 10.45 -18.83
N GLN A 615 13.89 11.28 -19.75
CA GLN A 615 14.54 12.53 -20.18
C GLN A 615 14.58 13.63 -19.09
N LYS A 616 13.82 13.49 -18.01
CA LYS A 616 13.74 14.48 -16.92
C LYS A 616 14.86 14.30 -15.90
N GLU A 617 15.00 13.08 -15.37
CA GLU A 617 15.90 12.76 -14.25
C GLU A 617 16.92 11.66 -14.55
N GLY A 618 16.82 10.96 -15.69
CA GLY A 618 17.69 9.83 -16.09
C GLY A 618 17.49 8.55 -15.29
N ARG A 619 17.22 8.69 -13.99
CA ARG A 619 17.05 7.66 -12.96
C ARG A 619 16.19 6.44 -13.33
N ARG A 620 15.31 6.54 -14.33
CA ARG A 620 14.42 5.44 -14.76
C ARG A 620 14.75 4.96 -16.17
N ALA A 621 14.84 3.64 -16.32
CA ALA A 621 14.93 2.94 -17.60
C ALA A 621 13.61 2.24 -17.93
N ALA A 622 13.17 2.35 -19.18
CA ALA A 622 12.04 1.64 -19.75
C ALA A 622 12.52 0.59 -20.76
N LEU A 623 12.08 -0.66 -20.59
CA LEU A 623 12.56 -1.83 -21.32
C LEU A 623 11.39 -2.57 -21.98
N GLY A 624 11.38 -2.62 -23.31
CA GLY A 624 10.32 -3.26 -24.09
C GLY A 624 10.52 -4.76 -24.26
N GLY A 625 9.74 -5.59 -23.57
CA GLY A 625 9.87 -7.05 -23.63
C GLY A 625 9.24 -7.69 -24.87
N SER A 626 9.89 -8.75 -25.38
CA SER A 626 9.30 -9.65 -26.38
C SER A 626 8.06 -10.40 -25.87
N ASP A 627 7.81 -10.42 -24.55
CA ASP A 627 6.59 -10.97 -23.95
C ASP A 627 5.42 -9.97 -23.82
N GLY A 628 5.56 -8.77 -24.41
CA GLY A 628 4.53 -7.73 -24.40
C GLY A 628 4.49 -6.89 -23.12
N LYS A 629 5.45 -7.08 -22.21
CA LYS A 629 5.55 -6.30 -20.97
C LYS A 629 6.56 -5.18 -21.09
N LEU A 630 6.17 -3.99 -20.66
CA LEU A 630 7.07 -2.85 -20.53
C LEU A 630 7.57 -2.80 -19.08
N TYR A 631 8.85 -3.10 -18.88
CA TYR A 631 9.47 -3.14 -17.55
C TYR A 631 10.11 -1.78 -17.22
N ILE A 632 9.81 -1.22 -16.04
CA ILE A 632 10.43 0.02 -15.57
C ILE A 632 11.37 -0.27 -14.40
N TYR A 633 12.62 0.18 -14.53
CA TYR A 633 13.66 0.03 -13.52
C TYR A 633 14.14 1.39 -12.99
N ASP A 634 14.32 1.48 -11.68
CA ASP A 634 15.04 2.56 -10.98
C ASP A 634 16.52 2.19 -10.89
N ILE A 635 17.41 3.10 -11.29
CA ILE A 635 18.86 2.92 -11.21
C ILE A 635 19.44 3.52 -9.91
N GLY A 636 18.60 4.20 -9.13
CA GLY A 636 18.98 4.77 -7.84
C GLY A 636 20.03 5.87 -7.98
N ASP A 637 20.89 5.99 -6.97
CA ASP A 637 21.81 7.13 -6.86
C ASP A 637 22.99 7.05 -7.84
N MET A 638 23.18 5.92 -8.53
CA MET A 638 24.15 5.80 -9.65
C MET A 638 23.76 6.67 -10.86
N ALA A 639 22.49 7.08 -10.98
CA ALA A 639 22.05 8.00 -12.03
C ALA A 639 22.46 9.47 -11.78
N LEU A 640 22.88 9.82 -10.56
CA LEU A 640 23.20 11.19 -10.18
C LEU A 640 24.69 11.51 -10.50
N PRO A 641 24.99 12.39 -11.47
CA PRO A 641 26.37 12.73 -11.81
C PRO A 641 27.05 13.49 -10.69
N ARG A 642 28.29 13.11 -10.38
CA ARG A 642 29.20 13.93 -9.56
C ARG A 642 29.97 14.89 -10.47
N GLU A 643 30.40 16.03 -9.94
CA GLU A 643 31.11 17.05 -10.75
C GLU A 643 32.43 16.53 -11.35
N SER A 644 33.06 15.53 -10.72
CA SER A 644 34.29 14.90 -11.21
C SER A 644 34.09 14.01 -12.44
N GLU A 645 32.94 13.34 -12.57
CA GLU A 645 32.69 12.28 -13.58
C GLU A 645 32.95 12.74 -15.02
N TRP A 646 32.71 14.03 -15.31
CA TRP A 646 32.97 14.65 -16.61
C TRP A 646 34.46 14.77 -16.93
N THR A 647 35.27 15.10 -15.92
CA THR A 647 36.74 15.19 -16.03
C THR A 647 37.38 13.81 -16.02
N ASP A 648 36.80 12.88 -15.26
CA ASP A 648 37.25 11.49 -15.20
C ASP A 648 36.98 10.75 -16.52
N LEU A 649 35.79 10.92 -17.12
CA LEU A 649 35.50 10.35 -18.46
C LEU A 649 36.44 10.93 -19.53
N GLN A 650 36.72 12.23 -19.49
CA GLN A 650 37.68 12.86 -20.40
C GLN A 650 39.06 12.19 -20.30
N ARG A 651 39.47 11.79 -19.08
CA ARG A 651 40.72 11.07 -18.83
C ARG A 651 40.66 9.63 -19.33
N THR A 652 39.57 8.90 -19.07
CA THR A 652 39.37 7.52 -19.53
C THR A 652 39.37 7.43 -21.06
N VAL A 653 38.56 8.25 -21.75
CA VAL A 653 38.51 8.28 -23.22
C VAL A 653 39.87 8.64 -23.82
N SER A 654 40.61 9.58 -23.21
CA SER A 654 41.97 9.90 -23.62
C SER A 654 42.96 8.75 -23.40
N GLY A 655 42.77 7.96 -22.33
CA GLY A 655 43.56 6.76 -22.04
C GLY A 655 43.33 5.64 -23.06
N ILE A 656 42.07 5.33 -23.36
CA ILE A 656 41.68 4.34 -24.38
C ILE A 656 42.27 4.74 -25.75
N MET A 657 42.12 6.01 -26.15
CA MET A 657 42.73 6.52 -27.38
C MET A 657 44.27 6.47 -27.37
N GLY A 658 44.90 6.59 -26.20
CA GLY A 658 46.36 6.51 -26.05
C GLY A 658 46.93 5.10 -26.22
N GLY A 659 46.18 4.06 -25.86
CA GLY A 659 46.59 2.66 -26.06
C GLY A 659 46.55 2.22 -27.53
N GLY A 660 45.62 2.76 -28.31
CA GLY A 660 45.34 2.30 -29.69
C GLY A 660 46.36 2.65 -30.77
N GLN A 661 47.49 3.29 -30.44
CA GLN A 661 48.42 3.84 -31.45
C GLN A 661 49.88 3.37 -31.33
N ALA A 662 50.12 2.21 -30.70
CA ALA A 662 51.46 1.67 -30.46
C ALA A 662 51.64 0.18 -30.86
N ASN A 663 51.30 -0.19 -32.09
CA ASN A 663 51.74 -1.47 -32.69
C ASN A 663 51.86 -1.37 -34.22
N GLY A 664 53.09 -1.39 -34.74
CA GLY A 664 53.36 -1.29 -36.18
C GLY A 664 54.82 -0.99 -36.53
N GLY A 665 55.69 -2.01 -36.48
CA GLY A 665 57.09 -1.93 -36.89
C GLY A 665 57.97 -2.99 -36.23
N ASP A 666 58.53 -3.91 -37.02
CA ASP A 666 59.30 -5.07 -36.54
C ASP A 666 60.60 -4.72 -35.79
N ALA A 667 60.93 -5.51 -34.75
CA ALA A 667 62.27 -6.07 -34.56
C ALA A 667 62.36 -7.16 -33.48
N ASP A 668 62.29 -8.42 -33.93
CA ASP A 668 62.98 -9.61 -33.37
C ASP A 668 62.66 -10.12 -31.93
N SER A 669 63.15 -11.32 -31.68
CA SER A 669 62.65 -12.36 -30.80
C SER A 669 63.32 -12.41 -29.43
N SER A 670 62.60 -12.90 -28.41
CA SER A 670 62.78 -14.29 -27.92
C SER A 670 62.13 -14.58 -26.56
N ARG A 671 61.13 -15.49 -26.55
CA ARG A 671 60.95 -16.64 -25.61
C ARG A 671 59.50 -17.12 -25.59
N ILE A 672 59.20 -18.10 -26.46
CA ILE A 672 58.05 -19.00 -26.29
C ILE A 672 58.59 -20.33 -25.77
N VAL A 673 58.05 -20.81 -24.65
CA VAL A 673 58.14 -22.20 -24.17
C VAL A 673 56.73 -22.56 -23.68
N ALA A 674 55.84 -22.96 -24.58
CA ALA A 674 55.68 -24.31 -25.13
C ALA A 674 54.82 -25.22 -24.23
N GLY A 675 53.58 -25.47 -24.70
CA GLY A 675 52.63 -26.43 -24.15
C GLY A 675 51.63 -26.79 -25.26
N SER A 676 51.69 -28.03 -25.76
CA SER A 676 51.01 -28.45 -26.99
C SER A 676 49.57 -28.92 -26.75
N PRO A 677 48.67 -28.84 -27.75
CA PRO A 677 47.24 -29.13 -27.59
C PRO A 677 46.85 -30.60 -27.83
N PRO A 678 45.68 -31.04 -27.32
CA PRO A 678 44.97 -32.21 -27.83
C PRO A 678 43.78 -31.80 -28.73
N SER A 679 43.61 -32.49 -29.86
CA SER A 679 42.49 -32.34 -30.78
C SER A 679 41.43 -33.43 -30.58
N SER A 680 40.13 -33.08 -30.54
CA SER A 680 39.07 -33.73 -31.33
C SER A 680 37.66 -33.28 -30.92
N TYR A 681 36.86 -32.84 -31.89
CA TYR A 681 35.40 -32.76 -31.78
C TYR A 681 34.78 -33.82 -32.70
N PRO A 682 33.81 -34.63 -32.25
CA PRO A 682 33.01 -35.47 -33.13
C PRO A 682 31.94 -34.63 -33.86
N GLN A 683 31.79 -34.83 -35.17
CA GLN A 683 30.66 -34.29 -35.93
C GLN A 683 29.40 -35.17 -35.70
N LEU A 684 28.21 -34.56 -35.71
CA LEU A 684 26.95 -35.25 -35.96
C LEU A 684 26.10 -34.42 -36.94
N GLU A 685 25.59 -35.09 -37.98
CA GLU A 685 24.78 -34.49 -39.05
C GLU A 685 23.27 -34.53 -38.74
N PRO A 686 22.46 -33.67 -39.39
CA PRO A 686 21.05 -33.47 -39.04
C PRO A 686 20.11 -34.51 -39.67
N GLN A 687 18.99 -34.80 -38.98
CA GLN A 687 17.80 -35.41 -39.59
C GLN A 687 16.51 -34.71 -39.15
N SER A 688 15.53 -34.72 -40.05
CA SER A 688 14.26 -33.98 -39.97
C SER A 688 13.09 -34.86 -39.47
N PRO A 689 11.93 -34.28 -39.10
CA PRO A 689 11.01 -34.92 -38.14
C PRO A 689 9.92 -35.79 -38.79
N HIS A 690 9.47 -36.80 -38.05
CA HIS A 690 8.16 -37.43 -38.26
C HIS A 690 7.45 -37.82 -36.95
N THR A 691 6.12 -37.77 -37.01
CA THR A 691 5.18 -37.79 -35.88
C THR A 691 4.83 -39.19 -35.39
N LYS A 692 4.53 -39.34 -34.09
CA LYS A 692 3.37 -40.10 -33.60
C LYS A 692 2.99 -39.74 -32.16
N LEU A 693 1.69 -39.79 -31.87
CA LEU A 693 1.16 -39.78 -30.50
C LEU A 693 1.13 -41.22 -29.97
N GLU A 694 1.37 -41.40 -28.68
CA GLU A 694 0.64 -42.37 -27.85
C GLU A 694 0.65 -41.92 -26.38
N THR A 695 -0.11 -42.58 -25.51
CA THR A 695 -0.71 -41.95 -24.32
C THR A 695 -0.43 -42.68 -22.99
N SER A 696 -0.87 -42.05 -21.88
CA SER A 696 -1.01 -42.57 -20.50
C SER A 696 0.18 -42.28 -19.53
N PRO A 697 -0.06 -42.18 -18.20
CA PRO A 697 0.62 -41.14 -17.42
C PRO A 697 1.35 -41.59 -16.14
N HIS A 698 2.45 -40.90 -15.82
CA HIS A 698 2.94 -40.72 -14.44
C HIS A 698 3.59 -39.34 -14.29
N PRO A 699 3.21 -38.52 -13.29
CA PRO A 699 3.89 -37.26 -13.01
C PRO A 699 5.21 -37.54 -12.28
N GLN A 700 6.33 -37.48 -12.99
CA GLN A 700 7.65 -37.44 -12.34
C GLN A 700 7.84 -36.07 -11.68
N GLN A 701 8.29 -36.07 -10.42
CA GLN A 701 8.60 -34.85 -9.68
C GLN A 701 9.85 -34.19 -10.28
N CYS A 702 9.74 -32.92 -10.68
CA CYS A 702 10.91 -32.12 -11.05
C CYS A 702 11.70 -31.74 -9.79
N PRO A 703 13.02 -31.96 -9.72
CA PRO A 703 13.84 -31.55 -8.59
C PRO A 703 14.02 -30.02 -8.57
N ILE A 704 13.30 -29.34 -7.68
CA ILE A 704 13.37 -27.88 -7.54
C ILE A 704 14.68 -27.49 -6.82
N SER A 705 15.71 -27.15 -7.60
CA SER A 705 16.98 -26.64 -7.09
C SER A 705 16.90 -25.14 -6.76
N SER A 706 16.32 -24.81 -5.61
CA SER A 706 16.33 -23.45 -5.03
C SER A 706 15.83 -23.41 -3.57
N ARG A 707 16.57 -24.07 -2.65
CA ARG A 707 16.25 -24.10 -1.21
C ARG A 707 16.58 -22.79 -0.47
N ASN A 708 15.93 -21.68 -0.85
CA ASN A 708 16.01 -20.43 -0.08
C ASN A 708 15.45 -20.66 1.34
N LEU A 709 16.28 -20.42 2.36
CA LEU A 709 16.19 -21.19 3.62
C LEU A 709 15.05 -20.84 4.58
N ILE A 710 14.15 -19.92 4.22
CA ILE A 710 12.87 -19.74 4.92
C ILE A 710 12.05 -21.06 4.89
N ASN A 711 12.23 -21.88 3.86
CA ASN A 711 11.60 -23.19 3.71
C ASN A 711 12.17 -24.29 4.63
N SER A 712 13.19 -24.03 5.45
CA SER A 712 13.74 -25.06 6.36
C SER A 712 12.83 -25.38 7.56
N LEU A 713 12.08 -24.41 8.08
CA LEU A 713 11.22 -24.57 9.27
C LEU A 713 9.84 -25.20 8.98
N PHE A 714 9.46 -25.26 7.70
CA PHE A 714 8.15 -25.73 7.24
C PHE A 714 8.28 -27.10 6.57
N SER A 715 7.27 -27.96 6.71
CA SER A 715 7.15 -29.18 5.89
C SER A 715 6.41 -28.87 4.60
N ASP A 716 6.69 -29.62 3.53
CA ASP A 716 6.13 -29.36 2.20
C ASP A 716 4.59 -29.34 2.21
N ASP A 717 3.96 -30.22 2.98
CA ASP A 717 2.50 -30.25 3.23
C ASP A 717 1.92 -28.88 3.66
N VAL A 718 2.66 -28.15 4.49
CA VAL A 718 2.26 -26.82 5.02
C VAL A 718 2.45 -25.74 3.96
N LEU A 719 3.50 -25.85 3.14
CA LEU A 719 3.73 -24.94 2.02
C LEU A 719 2.67 -25.14 0.92
N TYR A 720 2.33 -26.39 0.59
CA TYR A 720 1.23 -26.72 -0.32
C TYR A 720 -0.13 -26.26 0.21
N ALA A 721 -0.41 -26.44 1.50
CA ALA A 721 -1.64 -25.94 2.12
C ALA A 721 -1.73 -24.40 2.14
N ASN A 722 -0.61 -23.69 2.27
CA ASN A 722 -0.54 -22.24 2.16
C ASN A 722 -0.74 -21.74 0.72
N ALA A 723 -0.23 -22.50 -0.27
CA ALA A 723 -0.34 -22.20 -1.70
C ALA A 723 -1.72 -22.51 -2.32
N HIS A 724 -2.66 -23.03 -1.53
CA HIS A 724 -4.03 -23.29 -1.97
C HIS A 724 -4.72 -22.01 -2.46
N PRO A 725 -5.49 -22.02 -3.57
CA PRO A 725 -6.28 -20.87 -4.00
C PRO A 725 -7.20 -20.35 -2.88
N SER A 726 -7.26 -19.03 -2.71
CA SER A 726 -8.02 -18.37 -1.64
C SER A 726 -9.52 -18.60 -1.83
N VAL A 727 -10.14 -19.34 -0.90
CA VAL A 727 -11.59 -19.55 -0.87
C VAL A 727 -12.28 -18.52 0.03
N ALA A 728 -13.59 -18.31 -0.15
CA ALA A 728 -14.38 -17.51 0.78
C ALA A 728 -14.29 -18.10 2.20
N HIS A 729 -14.11 -17.23 3.21
CA HIS A 729 -14.04 -17.64 4.62
C HIS A 729 -15.37 -18.21 5.16
N THR A 730 -16.48 -18.02 4.44
CA THR A 730 -17.80 -18.61 4.69
C THR A 730 -18.06 -19.90 3.91
N SER A 731 -17.07 -20.42 3.16
CA SER A 731 -17.24 -21.62 2.35
C SER A 731 -17.37 -22.90 3.22
N PRO A 732 -18.21 -23.87 2.82
CA PRO A 732 -18.35 -25.15 3.53
C PRO A 732 -17.05 -25.95 3.68
N GLU A 733 -16.07 -25.70 2.81
CA GLU A 733 -14.75 -26.34 2.84
C GLU A 733 -13.82 -25.74 3.90
N PHE A 734 -13.90 -24.41 4.15
CA PHE A 734 -13.01 -23.73 5.09
C PHE A 734 -13.53 -23.73 6.54
N ILE A 735 -14.85 -23.77 6.74
CA ILE A 735 -15.44 -23.75 8.09
C ILE A 735 -14.92 -24.90 8.99
N PRO A 736 -14.82 -26.18 8.52
CA PRO A 736 -14.23 -27.25 9.30
C PRO A 736 -12.75 -27.00 9.64
N ILE A 737 -11.95 -26.55 8.65
CA ILE A 737 -10.51 -26.29 8.80
C ILE A 737 -10.23 -25.30 9.94
N PHE A 738 -11.05 -24.25 10.07
CA PHE A 738 -10.94 -23.30 11.18
C PHE A 738 -11.37 -23.96 12.51
N GLY A 739 -12.53 -24.62 12.55
CA GLY A 739 -13.02 -25.30 13.76
C GLY A 739 -12.06 -26.39 14.29
N ASP A 740 -11.42 -27.16 13.40
CA ASP A 740 -10.42 -28.15 13.76
C ASP A 740 -9.08 -27.53 14.17
N SER A 741 -8.71 -26.38 13.60
CA SER A 741 -7.56 -25.60 14.08
C SER A 741 -7.76 -25.12 15.52
N ILE A 742 -8.98 -24.69 15.89
CA ILE A 742 -9.34 -24.33 17.27
C ILE A 742 -9.20 -25.57 18.18
N ARG A 743 -9.82 -26.70 17.81
CA ARG A 743 -9.78 -27.94 18.59
C ARG A 743 -8.35 -28.46 18.81
N MET A 744 -7.55 -28.57 17.75
CA MET A 744 -6.17 -29.08 17.83
C MET A 744 -5.23 -28.11 18.57
N THR A 745 -5.48 -26.79 18.53
CA THR A 745 -4.71 -25.83 19.37
C THR A 745 -5.00 -26.04 20.86
N ARG A 746 -6.24 -26.37 21.23
CA ARG A 746 -6.63 -26.67 22.61
C ARG A 746 -6.00 -27.98 23.11
N GLU A 747 -5.99 -29.01 22.26
CA GLU A 747 -5.33 -30.30 22.49
C GLU A 747 -3.82 -30.15 22.72
N LEU A 748 -3.14 -29.37 21.87
CA LEU A 748 -1.71 -29.08 21.95
C LEU A 748 -1.25 -28.39 23.25
N LEU A 749 -2.15 -27.67 23.92
CA LEU A 749 -1.88 -26.99 25.20
C LEU A 749 -2.31 -27.83 26.42
N PHE A 750 -2.70 -29.09 26.20
CA PHE A 750 -3.30 -29.99 27.18
C PHE A 750 -4.45 -29.32 27.96
N SER A 751 -5.31 -28.58 27.24
CA SER A 751 -6.49 -27.95 27.81
C SER A 751 -7.77 -28.70 27.44
N SER A 752 -8.72 -28.69 28.37
CA SER A 752 -10.08 -29.22 28.19
C SER A 752 -11.09 -28.14 27.79
N SER A 753 -10.82 -26.87 28.14
CA SER A 753 -11.83 -25.81 28.16
C SER A 753 -11.36 -24.42 27.72
N ALA A 754 -10.08 -24.23 27.36
CA ALA A 754 -9.60 -22.93 26.92
C ALA A 754 -10.29 -22.46 25.63
N GLN A 755 -10.69 -21.18 25.60
CA GLN A 755 -11.13 -20.52 24.37
C GLN A 755 -9.90 -20.17 23.54
N ILE A 756 -9.88 -20.58 22.27
CA ILE A 756 -8.81 -20.22 21.33
C ILE A 756 -9.29 -19.06 20.46
N PHE A 757 -8.39 -18.10 20.24
CA PHE A 757 -8.52 -17.02 19.27
C PHE A 757 -7.40 -17.15 18.22
N LEU A 758 -7.78 -17.26 16.95
CA LEU A 758 -6.87 -17.31 15.80
C LEU A 758 -7.12 -16.06 14.94
N ILE A 759 -6.28 -15.04 15.10
CA ILE A 759 -6.50 -13.68 14.56
C ILE A 759 -5.31 -13.29 13.67
N ALA A 760 -5.54 -12.57 12.56
CA ALA A 760 -4.45 -12.09 11.71
C ALA A 760 -3.56 -11.10 12.46
N GLY A 761 -2.25 -11.37 12.49
CA GLY A 761 -1.26 -10.56 13.21
C GLY A 761 0.00 -11.32 13.60
N SER A 762 0.94 -10.64 14.25
CA SER A 762 2.13 -11.26 14.85
C SER A 762 1.86 -11.77 16.27
N GLY A 763 2.87 -12.39 16.91
CA GLY A 763 2.80 -12.74 18.34
C GLY A 763 2.60 -11.52 19.25
N THR A 764 3.07 -10.34 18.84
CA THR A 764 2.88 -9.05 19.53
C THR A 764 1.40 -8.71 19.73
N LEU A 765 0.53 -9.04 18.77
CA LEU A 765 -0.92 -8.87 18.91
C LEU A 765 -1.51 -9.72 20.05
N GLY A 766 -0.80 -10.74 20.52
CA GLY A 766 -1.13 -11.48 21.74
C GLY A 766 -0.96 -10.64 23.01
N TRP A 767 0.09 -9.80 23.08
CA TRP A 767 0.29 -8.85 24.18
C TRP A 767 -0.80 -7.78 24.17
N ASP A 768 -1.17 -7.24 23.00
CA ASP A 768 -2.26 -6.26 22.85
C ASP A 768 -3.62 -6.87 23.24
N GLN A 769 -3.87 -8.12 22.85
CA GLN A 769 -5.08 -8.86 23.25
C GLN A 769 -5.18 -9.01 24.77
N VAL A 770 -4.12 -9.44 25.45
CA VAL A 770 -4.09 -9.52 26.93
C VAL A 770 -4.34 -8.14 27.53
N SER A 771 -3.57 -7.15 27.11
CA SER A 771 -3.56 -5.83 27.74
C SER A 771 -4.90 -5.11 27.58
N SER A 772 -5.49 -5.15 26.38
CA SER A 772 -6.78 -4.50 26.09
C SER A 772 -8.01 -5.26 26.62
N ASN A 773 -7.97 -6.60 26.72
CA ASN A 773 -9.13 -7.40 27.18
C ASN A 773 -9.10 -7.74 28.67
N LEU A 774 -7.94 -7.87 29.32
CA LEU A 774 -7.86 -8.34 30.72
C LEU A 774 -7.45 -7.27 31.75
N ILE A 775 -6.74 -6.23 31.33
CA ILE A 775 -6.23 -5.18 32.22
C ILE A 775 -7.06 -3.90 32.05
N GLU A 776 -7.34 -3.20 33.15
CA GLU A 776 -8.01 -1.90 33.18
C GLU A 776 -7.02 -0.80 33.64
N PRO A 777 -7.16 0.46 33.17
CA PRO A 777 -6.20 1.51 33.48
C PRO A 777 -5.98 1.73 34.99
N GLY A 778 -4.71 1.70 35.41
CA GLY A 778 -4.29 1.85 36.80
C GLY A 778 -4.25 0.56 37.63
N GLU A 779 -4.68 -0.58 37.08
CA GLU A 779 -4.47 -1.89 37.71
C GLU A 779 -3.00 -2.29 37.77
N GLN A 780 -2.66 -3.16 38.72
CA GLN A 780 -1.29 -3.59 39.01
C GLN A 780 -0.97 -4.92 38.32
N VAL A 781 0.13 -4.98 37.57
CA VAL A 781 0.61 -6.21 36.91
C VAL A 781 2.05 -6.48 37.35
N LEU A 782 2.38 -7.75 37.60
CA LEU A 782 3.74 -8.19 37.90
C LEU A 782 4.33 -8.86 36.66
N LEU A 783 5.38 -8.30 36.07
CA LEU A 783 6.13 -8.95 35.00
C LEU A 783 7.36 -9.67 35.56
N LEU A 784 7.57 -10.93 35.15
CA LEU A 784 8.83 -11.64 35.35
C LEU A 784 9.65 -11.51 34.06
N ASN A 785 10.79 -10.84 34.15
CA ASN A 785 11.60 -10.41 33.01
C ASN A 785 12.94 -11.17 32.97
N SER A 786 13.24 -11.78 31.83
CA SER A 786 14.47 -12.55 31.53
C SER A 786 15.13 -12.14 30.21
N GLY A 787 14.77 -10.99 29.64
CA GLY A 787 15.34 -10.49 28.39
C GLY A 787 14.46 -9.46 27.65
N TYR A 788 14.81 -9.22 26.37
CA TYR A 788 14.21 -8.19 25.53
C TYR A 788 12.68 -8.29 25.42
N PHE A 789 12.12 -9.51 25.37
CA PHE A 789 10.67 -9.68 25.20
C PHE A 789 9.90 -9.39 26.49
N GLY A 790 10.55 -9.55 27.65
CA GLY A 790 10.05 -9.01 28.91
C GLY A 790 9.91 -7.49 28.85
N ASP A 791 10.97 -6.77 28.50
CA ASP A 791 10.95 -5.30 28.35
C ASP A 791 9.80 -4.82 27.43
N SER A 792 9.66 -5.42 26.25
CA SER A 792 8.60 -5.05 25.30
C SER A 792 7.19 -5.38 25.80
N PHE A 793 7.00 -6.44 26.59
CA PHE A 793 5.69 -6.77 27.15
C PHE A 793 5.34 -5.83 28.32
N ALA A 794 6.31 -5.40 29.14
CA ALA A 794 6.11 -4.33 30.12
C ALA A 794 5.66 -3.02 29.46
N ASP A 795 6.28 -2.64 28.35
CA ASP A 795 5.96 -1.44 27.59
C ASP A 795 4.53 -1.50 27.01
N CYS A 796 4.16 -2.59 26.33
CA CYS A 796 2.79 -2.84 25.87
C CYS A 796 1.75 -2.71 27.00
N LEU A 797 2.00 -3.33 28.15
CA LEU A 797 1.12 -3.24 29.32
C LEU A 797 1.00 -1.79 29.83
N GLN A 798 2.09 -1.01 29.85
CA GLN A 798 2.08 0.40 30.26
C GLN A 798 1.36 1.30 29.26
N ILE A 799 1.46 1.05 27.95
CA ILE A 799 0.72 1.75 26.89
C ILE A 799 -0.80 1.61 27.09
N TYR A 800 -1.26 0.44 27.54
CA TYR A 800 -2.66 0.21 27.92
C TYR A 800 -3.03 0.71 29.33
N GLY A 801 -2.13 1.43 30.00
CA GLY A 801 -2.35 2.09 31.29
C GLY A 801 -2.14 1.21 32.52
N ALA A 802 -1.54 0.03 32.39
CA ALA A 802 -1.22 -0.83 33.53
C ALA A 802 -0.05 -0.26 34.35
N LYS A 803 -0.09 -0.47 35.67
CA LYS A 803 1.05 -0.21 36.56
C LYS A 803 1.86 -1.49 36.69
N VAL A 804 2.95 -1.57 35.94
CA VAL A 804 3.79 -2.77 35.85
C VAL A 804 4.95 -2.69 36.85
N ASP A 805 4.96 -3.60 37.83
CA ASP A 805 6.17 -3.91 38.59
C ASP A 805 6.96 -4.97 37.81
N GLN A 806 8.28 -4.83 37.72
CA GLN A 806 9.15 -5.84 37.08
C GLN A 806 10.03 -6.56 38.11
N LEU A 807 10.08 -7.89 38.01
CA LEU A 807 11.14 -8.72 38.60
C LEU A 807 12.09 -9.12 37.46
N THR A 808 13.19 -8.38 37.32
CA THR A 808 14.21 -8.65 36.31
C THR A 808 15.26 -9.60 36.87
N ALA A 809 15.46 -10.74 36.21
CA ALA A 809 16.55 -11.66 36.51
C ALA A 809 17.90 -11.13 36.01
N GLU A 810 19.01 -11.71 36.47
CA GLU A 810 20.33 -11.46 35.88
C GLU A 810 20.41 -11.96 34.42
N PHE A 811 21.35 -11.44 33.63
CA PHE A 811 21.47 -11.79 32.21
C PHE A 811 21.81 -13.28 32.03
N GLY A 812 20.87 -14.04 31.45
CA GLY A 812 20.95 -15.50 31.34
C GLY A 812 20.33 -16.28 32.52
N GLY A 813 19.84 -15.59 33.55
CA GLY A 813 19.10 -16.16 34.67
C GLY A 813 17.57 -16.12 34.48
N ALA A 814 16.85 -16.76 35.41
CA ALA A 814 15.39 -16.74 35.49
C ALA A 814 14.94 -16.41 36.92
N VAL A 815 13.79 -15.75 37.08
CA VAL A 815 13.27 -15.30 38.38
C VAL A 815 12.99 -16.50 39.30
N SER A 816 13.51 -16.46 40.54
CA SER A 816 13.36 -17.56 41.49
C SER A 816 11.97 -17.60 42.14
N ARG A 817 11.57 -18.79 42.62
CA ARG A 817 10.35 -18.96 43.43
C ARG A 817 10.34 -18.00 44.63
N SER A 818 11.47 -17.81 45.31
CA SER A 818 11.54 -16.97 46.52
C SER A 818 11.28 -15.48 46.23
N GLU A 819 11.64 -14.99 45.05
CA GLU A 819 11.41 -13.59 44.64
C GLU A 819 9.96 -13.38 44.22
N LEU A 820 9.40 -14.31 43.43
CA LEU A 820 7.99 -14.33 43.08
C LEU A 820 7.10 -14.40 44.34
N GLU A 821 7.40 -15.29 45.28
CA GLU A 821 6.69 -15.38 46.56
C GLU A 821 6.76 -14.07 47.35
N LYS A 822 7.93 -13.40 47.36
CA LYS A 822 8.13 -12.14 48.09
C LYS A 822 7.31 -11.00 47.49
N ALA A 823 7.26 -10.89 46.16
CA ALA A 823 6.44 -9.88 45.48
C ALA A 823 4.94 -10.11 45.69
N LEU A 824 4.46 -11.33 45.47
CA LEU A 824 3.04 -11.70 45.65
C LEU A 824 2.55 -11.52 47.09
N LYS A 825 3.42 -11.70 48.09
CA LYS A 825 3.11 -11.44 49.51
C LYS A 825 3.15 -9.95 49.88
N ALA A 826 3.84 -9.12 49.09
CA ALA A 826 3.96 -7.68 49.35
C ALA A 826 2.81 -6.86 48.73
N LYS A 827 2.23 -7.33 47.61
CA LYS A 827 1.26 -6.56 46.82
C LYS A 827 0.33 -7.50 46.04
N LYS A 828 -0.96 -7.14 45.95
CA LYS A 828 -1.92 -7.87 45.10
C LYS A 828 -1.87 -7.35 43.67
N TYR A 829 -1.82 -8.28 42.72
CA TYR A 829 -1.76 -7.99 41.28
C TYR A 829 -3.00 -8.53 40.55
N LYS A 830 -3.41 -7.87 39.46
CA LYS A 830 -4.45 -8.35 38.53
C LYS A 830 -3.94 -9.54 37.73
N ALA A 831 -2.70 -9.45 37.24
CA ALA A 831 -2.03 -10.52 36.51
C ALA A 831 -0.54 -10.64 36.91
N VAL A 832 0.00 -11.85 36.78
CA VAL A 832 1.43 -12.11 36.61
C VAL A 832 1.68 -12.46 35.15
N ALA A 833 2.55 -11.71 34.48
CA ALA A 833 2.96 -11.94 33.10
C ALA A 833 4.42 -12.41 33.04
N PHE A 834 4.75 -13.31 32.13
CA PHE A 834 6.14 -13.75 31.91
C PHE A 834 6.33 -14.35 30.52
N THR A 835 7.56 -14.33 30.02
CA THR A 835 7.94 -15.02 28.78
C THR A 835 8.49 -16.42 29.11
N HIS A 836 7.92 -17.45 28.47
CA HIS A 836 8.27 -18.86 28.68
C HIS A 836 9.67 -19.17 28.13
N VAL A 837 9.93 -18.78 26.88
CA VAL A 837 11.27 -18.83 26.26
C VAL A 837 11.58 -17.44 25.69
N ASP A 838 12.39 -16.66 26.40
CA ASP A 838 12.81 -15.36 25.87
C ASP A 838 13.78 -15.58 24.69
N THR A 839 13.35 -15.17 23.50
CA THR A 839 14.08 -15.42 22.26
C THR A 839 15.33 -14.55 22.13
N SER A 840 15.58 -13.60 23.04
CA SER A 840 16.82 -12.83 23.10
C SER A 840 17.90 -13.53 23.94
N THR A 841 17.55 -14.16 25.07
CA THR A 841 18.53 -14.80 25.97
C THR A 841 18.57 -16.33 25.87
N GLY A 842 17.55 -16.97 25.29
CA GLY A 842 17.42 -18.43 25.25
C GLY A 842 17.03 -19.06 26.59
N VAL A 843 16.61 -18.25 27.55
CA VAL A 843 16.21 -18.69 28.90
C VAL A 843 14.79 -19.25 28.87
N LEU A 844 14.64 -20.43 29.46
CA LEU A 844 13.37 -21.12 29.72
C LEU A 844 12.90 -20.81 31.15
N SER A 845 11.87 -19.97 31.27
CA SER A 845 11.20 -19.66 32.55
C SER A 845 10.36 -20.85 33.01
N ASN A 846 10.41 -21.22 34.29
CA ASN A 846 9.67 -22.38 34.80
C ASN A 846 8.17 -22.08 34.98
N ALA A 847 7.38 -22.24 33.89
CA ALA A 847 5.95 -21.94 33.85
C ALA A 847 5.13 -22.69 34.92
N LYS A 848 5.45 -23.97 35.16
CA LYS A 848 4.83 -24.77 36.22
C LYS A 848 5.06 -24.15 37.60
N MET A 849 6.30 -23.76 37.90
CA MET A 849 6.65 -23.11 39.16
C MET A 849 5.87 -21.81 39.36
N VAL A 850 5.78 -20.96 38.32
CA VAL A 850 5.01 -19.70 38.37
C VAL A 850 3.53 -19.98 38.64
N GLY A 851 2.89 -20.85 37.87
CA GLY A 851 1.47 -21.19 38.01
C GLY A 851 1.13 -21.77 39.39
N GLU A 852 1.92 -22.72 39.89
CA GLU A 852 1.78 -23.25 41.25
C GLU A 852 1.89 -22.15 42.33
N THR A 853 2.86 -21.25 42.18
CA THR A 853 3.16 -20.22 43.19
C THR A 853 2.09 -19.13 43.23
N VAL A 854 1.59 -18.69 42.07
CA VAL A 854 0.47 -17.74 41.98
C VAL A 854 -0.82 -18.37 42.52
N ARG A 855 -1.15 -19.60 42.09
CA ARG A 855 -2.32 -20.36 42.57
C ARG A 855 -2.32 -20.54 44.09
N ALA A 856 -1.16 -20.69 44.72
CA ALA A 856 -1.01 -20.87 46.17
C ALA A 856 -1.11 -19.57 47.00
N ILE A 857 -0.68 -18.42 46.46
CA ILE A 857 -0.58 -17.16 47.22
C ILE A 857 -1.67 -16.14 46.85
N SER A 858 -2.04 -16.05 45.58
CA SER A 858 -3.01 -15.08 45.07
C SER A 858 -3.86 -15.72 43.95
N PRO A 859 -4.78 -16.66 44.29
CA PRO A 859 -5.53 -17.44 43.31
C PRO A 859 -6.42 -16.59 42.37
N ASP A 860 -6.82 -15.39 42.81
CA ASP A 860 -7.56 -14.41 42.00
C ASP A 860 -6.73 -13.89 40.80
N THR A 861 -5.40 -13.77 40.99
CA THR A 861 -4.49 -13.17 40.00
C THR A 861 -4.40 -14.05 38.75
N LEU A 862 -4.48 -13.46 37.57
CA LEU A 862 -4.35 -14.18 36.29
C LEU A 862 -2.89 -14.54 36.01
N VAL A 863 -2.62 -15.72 35.48
CA VAL A 863 -1.28 -16.12 35.01
C VAL A 863 -1.22 -16.03 33.49
N VAL A 864 -0.44 -15.09 32.95
CA VAL A 864 -0.26 -14.86 31.51
C VAL A 864 1.14 -15.30 31.09
N MET A 865 1.21 -16.14 30.06
CA MET A 865 2.46 -16.66 29.52
C MET A 865 2.61 -16.30 28.03
N ASP A 866 3.65 -15.53 27.71
CA ASP A 866 4.16 -15.45 26.34
C ASP A 866 4.90 -16.73 26.01
N ALA A 867 4.32 -17.50 25.08
CA ALA A 867 4.79 -18.79 24.66
C ALA A 867 5.24 -18.81 23.19
N VAL A 868 5.38 -17.66 22.53
CA VAL A 868 5.64 -17.53 21.07
C VAL A 868 6.77 -18.42 20.58
N CYS A 869 7.87 -18.55 21.33
CA CYS A 869 9.01 -19.37 20.93
C CYS A 869 8.95 -20.84 21.42
N SER A 870 7.92 -21.20 22.19
CA SER A 870 7.86 -22.45 22.97
C SER A 870 6.71 -23.39 22.61
N VAL A 871 5.58 -22.91 22.07
CA VAL A 871 4.46 -23.81 21.69
C VAL A 871 4.92 -24.83 20.65
N ALA A 872 4.59 -26.10 20.88
CA ALA A 872 5.03 -27.26 20.10
C ALA A 872 6.56 -27.52 20.07
N SER A 873 7.34 -26.91 20.96
CA SER A 873 8.75 -27.30 21.19
C SER A 873 9.13 -27.44 22.68
N GLU A 874 8.40 -26.80 23.58
CA GLU A 874 8.39 -27.07 25.02
C GLU A 874 7.05 -27.68 25.45
N GLU A 875 7.07 -28.46 26.52
CA GLU A 875 5.85 -28.92 27.19
C GLU A 875 5.10 -27.73 27.80
N ILE A 876 3.78 -27.65 27.58
CA ILE A 876 2.89 -26.63 28.16
C ILE A 876 1.59 -27.31 28.58
N ARG A 877 1.33 -27.46 29.89
CA ARG A 877 0.06 -28.02 30.39
C ARG A 877 -0.82 -26.94 31.01
N MET A 878 -1.60 -26.25 30.18
CA MET A 878 -2.36 -25.04 30.55
C MET A 878 -3.25 -25.24 31.80
N ASP A 879 -4.19 -26.19 31.75
CA ASP A 879 -5.15 -26.45 32.85
C ASP A 879 -4.42 -26.91 34.12
N ALA A 880 -3.47 -27.84 33.98
CA ALA A 880 -2.77 -28.46 35.09
C ALA A 880 -1.89 -27.47 35.86
N TRP A 881 -1.10 -26.65 35.14
CA TRP A 881 -0.22 -25.65 35.75
C TRP A 881 -0.97 -24.40 36.20
N GLY A 882 -2.15 -24.13 35.63
CA GLY A 882 -2.96 -22.97 35.98
C GLY A 882 -2.55 -21.72 35.23
N LEU A 883 -2.24 -21.86 33.94
CA LEU A 883 -2.01 -20.73 33.05
C LEU A 883 -3.38 -20.20 32.59
N ASP A 884 -3.67 -18.93 32.87
CA ASP A 884 -4.93 -18.29 32.50
C ASP A 884 -4.92 -17.75 31.06
N VAL A 885 -3.74 -17.38 30.54
CA VAL A 885 -3.56 -17.09 29.10
C VAL A 885 -2.23 -17.66 28.61
N VAL A 886 -2.26 -18.27 27.43
CA VAL A 886 -1.08 -18.65 26.64
C VAL A 886 -1.16 -17.98 25.28
N LEU A 887 -0.18 -17.14 24.93
CA LEU A 887 -0.14 -16.42 23.65
C LEU A 887 1.07 -16.86 22.80
N SER A 888 0.88 -16.94 21.47
CA SER A 888 1.83 -17.55 20.54
C SER A 888 1.66 -17.04 19.09
N ALA A 889 2.54 -17.49 18.18
CA ALA A 889 2.50 -17.19 16.75
C ALA A 889 2.89 -18.41 15.89
N SER A 890 2.41 -18.47 14.65
CA SER A 890 2.54 -19.63 13.76
C SER A 890 3.98 -20.03 13.40
N GLN A 891 4.92 -19.08 13.27
CA GLN A 891 6.22 -19.27 12.62
C GLN A 891 7.38 -19.75 13.51
N LYS A 892 7.08 -20.40 14.64
CA LYS A 892 8.08 -20.93 15.58
C LYS A 892 7.97 -22.45 15.70
N GLY A 893 7.92 -23.05 16.90
CA GLY A 893 7.78 -24.50 17.08
C GLY A 893 6.54 -25.10 16.42
N LEU A 894 5.53 -24.26 16.15
CA LEU A 894 4.31 -24.53 15.40
C LEU A 894 4.49 -24.69 13.88
N GLY A 895 5.62 -24.30 13.29
CA GLY A 895 5.98 -24.65 11.90
C GLY A 895 4.97 -24.25 10.82
N ALA A 896 4.32 -23.08 10.91
CA ALA A 896 3.43 -22.55 9.87
C ALA A 896 3.79 -21.09 9.51
N PRO A 897 3.48 -20.59 8.29
CA PRO A 897 3.93 -19.28 7.84
C PRO A 897 3.50 -18.11 8.74
N PRO A 898 4.30 -17.02 8.84
CA PRO A 898 4.03 -15.91 9.74
C PRO A 898 2.76 -15.14 9.38
N GLY A 899 2.11 -14.55 10.40
CA GLY A 899 0.93 -13.70 10.23
C GLY A 899 -0.34 -14.19 10.94
N LEU A 900 -0.27 -15.27 11.72
CA LEU A 900 -1.33 -15.71 12.61
C LEU A 900 -0.93 -15.52 14.09
N SER A 901 -1.72 -14.72 14.80
CA SER A 901 -1.67 -14.55 16.26
C SER A 901 -2.58 -15.58 16.92
N ILE A 902 -2.06 -16.30 17.90
CA ILE A 902 -2.72 -17.45 18.52
C ILE A 902 -2.80 -17.19 20.02
N VAL A 903 -4.00 -17.10 20.58
CA VAL A 903 -4.19 -16.88 22.02
C VAL A 903 -5.19 -17.89 22.58
N ALA A 904 -4.79 -18.61 23.63
CA ALA A 904 -5.65 -19.47 24.42
C ALA A 904 -5.96 -18.80 25.76
N ALA A 905 -7.24 -18.63 26.10
CA ALA A 905 -7.71 -18.02 27.33
C ALA A 905 -8.49 -19.04 28.18
N SER A 906 -8.21 -19.10 29.48
CA SER A 906 -8.97 -19.92 30.42
C SER A 906 -10.39 -19.38 30.62
N GLN A 907 -11.30 -20.21 31.14
CA GLN A 907 -12.64 -19.75 31.51
C GLN A 907 -12.60 -18.60 32.55
N LYS A 908 -11.62 -18.60 33.47
CA LYS A 908 -11.38 -17.51 34.43
C LYS A 908 -10.96 -16.21 33.72
N ALA A 909 -10.09 -16.28 32.71
CA ALA A 909 -9.73 -15.12 31.90
C ALA A 909 -10.93 -14.59 31.09
N MET A 910 -11.72 -15.48 30.49
CA MET A 910 -12.94 -15.10 29.76
C MET A 910 -14.00 -14.45 30.68
N GLU A 911 -14.17 -14.95 31.90
CA GLU A 911 -15.02 -14.31 32.91
C GLU A 911 -14.53 -12.93 33.33
N VAL A 912 -13.22 -12.70 33.45
CA VAL A 912 -12.66 -11.37 33.72
C VAL A 912 -12.91 -10.42 32.55
N ALA A 913 -12.67 -10.86 31.31
CA ALA A 913 -12.94 -10.07 30.10
C ALA A 913 -14.43 -9.70 29.95
N ALA A 914 -15.34 -10.58 30.40
CA ALA A 914 -16.79 -10.33 30.40
C ALA A 914 -17.25 -9.37 31.51
N LYS A 915 -16.52 -9.27 32.62
CA LYS A 915 -16.88 -8.49 33.83
C LYS A 915 -16.18 -7.12 33.93
N ARG A 916 -15.43 -6.69 32.91
CA ARG A 916 -14.76 -5.37 32.88
C ARG A 916 -15.71 -4.22 33.18
N ALA A 917 -15.23 -3.20 33.91
CA ALA A 917 -15.94 -1.95 34.08
C ALA A 917 -15.78 -1.01 32.86
N THR A 918 -14.59 -1.00 32.25
CA THR A 918 -14.26 -0.19 31.06
C THR A 918 -14.46 -0.97 29.75
N PRO A 919 -14.94 -0.31 28.67
CA PRO A 919 -14.90 -0.89 27.33
C PRO A 919 -13.49 -1.34 26.94
N VAL A 920 -13.40 -2.42 26.15
CA VAL A 920 -12.14 -2.88 25.56
C VAL A 920 -11.58 -1.80 24.64
N THR A 921 -10.31 -1.43 24.84
CA THR A 921 -9.65 -0.29 24.18
C THR A 921 -9.31 -0.54 22.71
N SER A 922 -9.09 -1.81 22.32
CA SER A 922 -8.83 -2.18 20.93
C SER A 922 -10.10 -2.67 20.22
N TYR A 923 -10.43 -2.06 19.08
CA TYR A 923 -11.59 -2.48 18.27
C TYR A 923 -11.38 -3.84 17.60
N TYR A 924 -10.20 -4.05 17.00
CA TYR A 924 -9.89 -5.28 16.25
C TYR A 924 -9.48 -6.44 17.16
N ALA A 925 -8.73 -6.18 18.24
CA ALA A 925 -8.29 -7.23 19.17
C ALA A 925 -9.35 -7.61 20.23
N SER A 926 -10.59 -7.13 20.11
CA SER A 926 -11.62 -7.34 21.12
C SER A 926 -12.15 -8.79 21.13
N TRP A 927 -11.90 -9.51 22.21
CA TRP A 927 -12.45 -10.85 22.44
C TRP A 927 -13.99 -10.85 22.44
N LYS A 928 -14.63 -9.76 22.89
CA LYS A 928 -16.09 -9.59 22.81
C LYS A 928 -16.63 -9.60 21.38
N LYS A 929 -15.82 -9.23 20.38
CA LYS A 929 -16.18 -9.26 18.95
C LYS A 929 -15.76 -10.57 18.27
N TRP A 930 -14.65 -11.18 18.68
CA TRP A 930 -14.17 -12.44 18.10
C TRP A 930 -14.80 -13.70 18.71
N LEU A 931 -15.24 -13.69 19.97
CA LEU A 931 -15.78 -14.88 20.64
C LEU A 931 -16.95 -15.53 19.85
N PRO A 932 -17.99 -14.80 19.41
CA PRO A 932 -19.07 -15.39 18.61
C PRO A 932 -18.59 -15.98 17.28
N ILE A 933 -17.48 -15.48 16.73
CA ILE A 933 -16.87 -15.97 15.49
C ILE A 933 -16.15 -17.30 15.73
N MET A 934 -15.35 -17.39 16.79
CA MET A 934 -14.65 -18.63 17.17
C MET A 934 -15.65 -19.72 17.55
N GLU A 935 -16.68 -19.39 18.34
CA GLU A 935 -17.80 -20.29 18.67
C GLU A 935 -18.56 -20.75 17.41
N ALA A 936 -18.83 -19.85 16.46
CA ALA A 936 -19.47 -20.20 15.19
C ALA A 936 -18.64 -21.22 14.40
N TYR A 937 -17.37 -20.92 14.14
CA TYR A 937 -16.48 -21.82 13.39
C TYR A 937 -16.26 -23.16 14.10
N GLU A 938 -16.06 -23.18 15.42
CA GLU A 938 -15.95 -24.43 16.18
C GLU A 938 -17.26 -25.25 16.10
N SER A 939 -18.42 -24.61 16.14
CA SER A 939 -19.75 -25.23 15.93
C SER A 939 -20.10 -25.54 14.46
N GLY A 940 -19.17 -25.38 13.51
CA GLY A 940 -19.38 -25.71 12.09
C GLY A 940 -20.27 -24.71 11.34
N ARG A 941 -20.36 -23.45 11.77
CA ARG A 941 -21.18 -22.39 11.15
C ARG A 941 -20.34 -21.17 10.76
N PRO A 942 -20.65 -20.47 9.66
CA PRO A 942 -20.01 -19.20 9.36
C PRO A 942 -20.57 -18.07 10.23
N MET A 943 -19.72 -17.14 10.64
CA MET A 943 -20.10 -15.82 11.17
C MET A 943 -19.03 -14.79 10.80
N TYR A 944 -19.40 -13.52 10.67
CA TYR A 944 -18.48 -12.46 10.24
C TYR A 944 -18.37 -11.32 11.25
N PHE A 945 -17.13 -10.89 11.48
CA PHE A 945 -16.77 -9.61 12.10
C PHE A 945 -15.67 -8.93 11.28
N ALA A 946 -14.61 -9.67 10.98
CA ALA A 946 -13.56 -9.32 10.04
C ALA A 946 -13.07 -10.58 9.32
N THR A 947 -12.49 -10.43 8.14
CA THR A 947 -12.00 -11.55 7.33
C THR A 947 -10.80 -12.25 8.02
N PRO A 948 -10.88 -13.56 8.31
CA PRO A 948 -9.75 -14.32 8.84
C PRO A 948 -8.73 -14.66 7.73
N PRO A 949 -7.45 -14.92 8.07
CA PRO A 949 -6.40 -15.19 7.08
C PRO A 949 -6.48 -16.63 6.56
N VAL A 950 -7.37 -16.87 5.59
CA VAL A 950 -7.77 -18.19 5.06
C VAL A 950 -6.57 -19.11 4.77
N ASN A 951 -5.58 -18.63 4.01
CA ASN A 951 -4.41 -19.42 3.61
C ASN A 951 -3.50 -19.77 4.80
N LEU A 952 -3.27 -18.82 5.72
CA LEU A 952 -2.48 -19.08 6.93
C LEU A 952 -3.19 -20.07 7.85
N ILE A 953 -4.52 -20.04 7.93
CA ILE A 953 -5.30 -21.02 8.70
C ILE A 953 -5.25 -22.41 8.04
N ARG A 954 -5.27 -22.52 6.71
CA ARG A 954 -5.03 -23.80 6.00
C ARG A 954 -3.63 -24.35 6.27
N ALA A 955 -2.60 -23.51 6.22
CA ALA A 955 -1.22 -23.88 6.53
C ALA A 955 -1.05 -24.30 8.00
N TYR A 956 -1.65 -23.55 8.92
CA TYR A 956 -1.66 -23.84 10.35
C TYR A 956 -2.39 -25.16 10.67
N HIS A 957 -3.53 -25.41 10.03
CA HIS A 957 -4.26 -26.68 10.13
C HIS A 957 -3.41 -27.87 9.68
N ALA A 958 -2.71 -27.75 8.54
CA ALA A 958 -1.80 -28.80 8.05
C ALA A 958 -0.66 -29.09 9.05
N SER A 959 -0.08 -28.06 9.67
CA SER A 959 0.93 -28.25 10.72
C SER A 959 0.34 -28.88 11.98
N LEU A 960 -0.84 -28.44 12.43
CA LEU A 960 -1.53 -29.02 13.58
C LEU A 960 -1.88 -30.51 13.37
N LEU A 961 -2.26 -30.93 12.17
CA LEU A 961 -2.44 -32.35 11.84
C LEU A 961 -1.12 -33.12 11.96
N ARG A 962 0.01 -32.55 11.53
CA ARG A 962 1.34 -33.15 11.70
C ARG A 962 1.81 -33.17 13.16
N ILE A 963 1.39 -32.22 13.98
CA ILE A 963 1.73 -32.13 15.41
C ILE A 963 0.86 -33.04 16.31
N THR A 964 -0.42 -33.23 15.97
CA THR A 964 -1.40 -33.88 16.86
C THR A 964 -1.96 -35.22 16.34
N LYS A 965 -1.89 -35.50 15.03
CA LYS A 965 -2.47 -36.72 14.41
C LYS A 965 -1.47 -37.61 13.69
N SER A 966 -0.22 -37.18 13.58
CA SER A 966 0.88 -37.94 12.95
C SER A 966 1.87 -38.47 14.01
N SER A 967 2.81 -39.30 13.58
CA SER A 967 3.99 -39.66 14.38
C SER A 967 5.10 -38.62 14.15
N PRO A 968 5.94 -38.26 15.15
CA PRO A 968 5.96 -38.72 16.55
C PRO A 968 4.80 -38.17 17.41
N SER A 969 4.55 -38.79 18.56
CA SER A 969 3.59 -38.26 19.55
C SER A 969 4.03 -36.89 20.10
N LEU A 970 3.13 -36.15 20.77
CA LEU A 970 3.44 -34.82 21.30
C LEU A 970 4.53 -34.89 22.40
N GLU A 971 4.48 -35.88 23.28
CA GLU A 971 5.52 -36.16 24.26
C GLU A 971 6.86 -36.58 23.62
N ASP A 972 6.83 -37.44 22.59
CA ASP A 972 8.03 -37.82 21.84
C ASP A 972 8.62 -36.63 21.07
N ARG A 973 7.79 -35.71 20.58
CA ARG A 973 8.20 -34.46 19.94
C ARG A 973 8.99 -33.58 20.89
N PHE A 974 8.53 -33.40 22.14
CA PHE A 974 9.28 -32.65 23.16
C PHE A 974 10.61 -33.35 23.52
N LYS A 975 10.62 -34.69 23.55
CA LYS A 975 11.84 -35.48 23.75
C LYS A 975 12.85 -35.28 22.59
N LEU A 976 12.39 -35.29 21.34
CA LEU A 976 13.23 -35.03 20.16
C LEU A 976 13.78 -33.60 20.14
N HIS A 977 12.98 -32.58 20.48
CA HIS A 977 13.48 -31.20 20.63
C HIS A 977 14.58 -31.10 21.70
N ARG A 978 14.44 -31.79 22.84
CA ARG A 978 15.49 -31.85 23.87
C ARG A 978 16.74 -32.55 23.35
N GLU A 979 16.61 -33.70 22.68
CA GLU A 979 17.73 -34.43 22.10
C GLU A 979 18.49 -33.63 21.04
N ALA A 980 17.78 -32.91 20.16
CA ALA A 980 18.37 -31.99 19.18
C ALA A 980 19.09 -30.81 19.86
N SER A 981 18.44 -30.18 20.85
CA SER A 981 19.03 -29.11 21.65
C SER A 981 20.32 -29.56 22.33
N ASP A 982 20.31 -30.72 23.00
CA ASP A 982 21.47 -31.28 23.67
C ASP A 982 22.62 -31.61 22.71
N ARG A 983 22.34 -31.90 21.43
CA ARG A 983 23.39 -32.07 20.40
C ARG A 983 24.02 -30.73 20.03
N VAL A 984 23.22 -29.68 19.78
CA VAL A 984 23.72 -28.33 19.47
C VAL A 984 24.49 -27.75 20.66
N LYS A 985 23.96 -27.89 21.87
CA LYS A 985 24.60 -27.47 23.14
C LYS A 985 25.94 -28.17 23.38
N ARG A 986 26.03 -29.48 23.15
CA ARG A 986 27.30 -30.23 23.21
C ARG A 986 28.29 -29.78 22.13
N ALA A 987 27.85 -29.64 20.87
CA ALA A 987 28.74 -29.19 19.80
C ALA A 987 29.33 -27.78 20.04
N ALA A 988 28.57 -26.89 20.70
CA ALA A 988 29.06 -25.60 21.15
C ALA A 988 30.09 -25.73 22.28
N LEU A 989 29.85 -26.61 23.26
CA LEU A 989 30.78 -26.90 24.35
C LEU A 989 32.09 -27.56 23.86
N ASP A 990 32.01 -28.47 22.89
CA ASP A 990 33.16 -29.10 22.22
C ASP A 990 34.05 -28.06 21.51
N LEU A 991 33.45 -26.96 21.04
CA LEU A 991 34.13 -25.80 20.44
C LEU A 991 34.64 -24.79 21.49
N GLY A 992 34.47 -25.07 22.79
CA GLY A 992 34.85 -24.17 23.88
C GLY A 992 33.90 -22.97 24.08
N LEU A 993 32.75 -22.95 23.42
CA LEU A 993 31.78 -21.85 23.50
C LEU A 993 30.94 -21.95 24.79
N LYS A 994 30.55 -20.79 25.31
CA LYS A 994 29.64 -20.69 26.46
C LYS A 994 28.22 -20.40 25.98
N GLN A 995 27.22 -20.96 26.67
CA GLN A 995 25.81 -20.60 26.47
C GLN A 995 25.48 -19.31 27.22
N VAL A 996 24.43 -18.59 26.80
CA VAL A 996 23.92 -17.41 27.51
C VAL A 996 23.12 -17.80 28.77
N PRO A 997 22.22 -18.80 28.77
CA PRO A 997 21.60 -19.30 29.99
C PRO A 997 22.62 -19.84 31.00
N LEU A 998 22.46 -19.47 32.27
CA LEU A 998 23.43 -19.74 33.35
C LEU A 998 23.43 -21.19 33.86
N ASP A 999 22.33 -21.92 33.66
CA ASP A 999 22.21 -23.35 33.94
C ASP A 999 21.50 -24.03 32.76
N GLY A 1000 21.91 -25.27 32.45
CA GLY A 1000 21.24 -26.11 31.46
C GLY A 1000 19.78 -26.41 31.82
N SER A 1001 19.41 -26.38 33.11
CA SER A 1001 18.01 -26.56 33.55
C SER A 1001 17.08 -25.41 33.13
N ILE A 1002 17.63 -24.23 32.79
CA ILE A 1002 16.91 -23.05 32.29
C ILE A 1002 17.28 -22.71 30.84
N ALA A 1003 17.92 -23.63 30.10
CA ALA A 1003 18.29 -23.42 28.70
C ALA A 1003 17.26 -24.06 27.75
N ALA A 1004 16.60 -23.26 26.93
CA ALA A 1004 15.50 -23.70 26.05
C ALA A 1004 15.87 -24.89 25.12
N ASN A 1005 14.85 -25.65 24.73
CA ASN A 1005 14.96 -26.81 23.85
C ASN A 1005 14.76 -26.45 22.38
N GLY A 1006 13.89 -25.48 22.04
CA GLY A 1006 13.69 -25.05 20.64
C GLY A 1006 14.75 -24.12 20.04
N MET A 1007 15.65 -23.57 20.86
CA MET A 1007 16.73 -22.69 20.40
C MET A 1007 17.91 -22.65 21.38
N SER A 1008 19.07 -22.18 20.91
CA SER A 1008 20.25 -21.90 21.75
C SER A 1008 20.77 -20.49 21.52
N ALA A 1009 21.17 -19.82 22.61
CA ALA A 1009 21.92 -18.57 22.58
C ALA A 1009 23.35 -18.84 23.09
N ILE A 1010 24.34 -18.50 22.29
CA ILE A 1010 25.74 -18.92 22.45
C ILE A 1010 26.65 -17.70 22.29
N TYR A 1011 27.58 -17.50 23.23
CA TYR A 1011 28.57 -16.43 23.17
C TYR A 1011 29.54 -16.64 21.99
N LEU A 1012 29.95 -15.53 21.36
CA LEU A 1012 30.97 -15.55 20.32
C LEU A 1012 32.36 -15.87 20.92
N PRO A 1013 33.26 -16.50 20.14
CA PRO A 1013 34.68 -16.59 20.51
C PRO A 1013 35.31 -15.20 20.73
N GLU A 1014 36.27 -15.11 21.64
CA GLU A 1014 37.01 -13.87 21.88
C GLU A 1014 37.67 -13.37 20.59
N GLY A 1015 37.39 -12.11 20.21
CA GLY A 1015 37.88 -11.48 18.98
C GLY A 1015 37.00 -11.66 17.72
N LEU A 1016 35.92 -12.45 17.78
CA LEU A 1016 34.93 -12.54 16.70
C LEU A 1016 33.67 -11.73 17.01
N GLY A 1017 33.13 -11.06 16.00
CA GLY A 1017 31.83 -10.39 16.02
C GLY A 1017 30.79 -11.15 15.21
N VAL A 1018 29.52 -10.76 15.34
CA VAL A 1018 28.39 -11.37 14.59
C VAL A 1018 28.64 -11.34 13.08
N ALA A 1019 29.19 -10.23 12.57
CA ALA A 1019 29.50 -10.03 11.15
C ALA A 1019 30.58 -10.99 10.59
N ASP A 1020 31.45 -11.57 11.44
CA ASP A 1020 32.43 -12.56 10.99
C ASP A 1020 31.78 -13.92 10.70
N LEU A 1021 30.68 -14.25 11.39
CA LEU A 1021 30.12 -15.60 11.45
C LEU A 1021 28.84 -15.76 10.62
N VAL A 1022 27.95 -14.76 10.60
CA VAL A 1022 26.66 -14.83 9.87
C VAL A 1022 26.87 -15.07 8.36
N PRO A 1023 27.75 -14.34 7.63
CA PRO A 1023 27.91 -14.55 6.19
C PRO A 1023 28.50 -15.92 5.85
N ARG A 1024 29.43 -16.43 6.67
CA ARG A 1024 30.10 -17.73 6.48
C ARG A 1024 29.17 -18.92 6.66
N LEU A 1025 28.18 -18.78 7.54
CA LEU A 1025 27.10 -19.75 7.71
C LEU A 1025 26.05 -19.63 6.59
N ALA A 1026 25.70 -18.41 6.17
CA ALA A 1026 24.79 -18.20 5.04
C ALA A 1026 25.33 -18.78 3.72
N GLN A 1027 26.65 -18.71 3.49
CA GLN A 1027 27.35 -19.39 2.38
C GLN A 1027 27.31 -20.93 2.45
N ARG A 1028 26.88 -21.49 3.57
CA ARG A 1028 26.78 -22.93 3.85
C ARG A 1028 25.32 -23.35 4.11
N ASP A 1029 24.36 -22.59 3.56
CA ASP A 1029 22.91 -22.81 3.72
C ASP A 1029 22.43 -22.87 5.19
N VAL A 1030 23.08 -22.13 6.10
CA VAL A 1030 22.71 -22.05 7.53
C VAL A 1030 22.48 -20.60 7.94
N ILE A 1031 21.24 -20.25 8.30
CA ILE A 1031 20.89 -18.91 8.79
C ILE A 1031 20.86 -18.90 10.33
N ILE A 1032 21.73 -18.11 10.93
CA ILE A 1032 21.71 -17.75 12.36
C ILE A 1032 21.39 -16.25 12.53
N THR A 1033 21.11 -15.81 13.77
CA THR A 1033 20.84 -14.39 14.06
C THR A 1033 21.75 -13.89 15.17
N GLY A 1034 22.20 -12.63 15.12
CA GLY A 1034 22.90 -11.98 16.23
C GLY A 1034 22.03 -11.87 17.50
N GLY A 1035 22.63 -11.43 18.61
CA GLY A 1035 21.90 -11.14 19.84
C GLY A 1035 20.85 -10.02 19.68
N LEU A 1036 19.99 -9.88 20.69
CA LEU A 1036 18.91 -8.87 20.70
C LEU A 1036 18.82 -8.09 22.02
N HIS A 1037 19.44 -8.58 23.10
CA HIS A 1037 19.47 -7.87 24.37
C HIS A 1037 20.29 -6.58 24.26
N LYS A 1038 19.72 -5.46 24.70
CA LYS A 1038 20.22 -4.07 24.53
C LYS A 1038 21.74 -3.94 24.75
N ASP A 1039 22.24 -4.37 25.91
CA ASP A 1039 23.65 -4.20 26.34
C ASP A 1039 24.60 -5.37 25.96
N TRP A 1040 24.08 -6.39 25.28
CA TRP A 1040 24.79 -7.65 25.03
C TRP A 1040 24.73 -8.14 23.58
N LYS A 1041 23.90 -7.53 22.71
CA LYS A 1041 23.59 -7.97 21.33
C LYS A 1041 24.81 -8.39 20.50
N ASP A 1042 25.95 -7.71 20.65
CA ASP A 1042 27.16 -7.90 19.83
C ASP A 1042 28.09 -9.01 20.36
N LYS A 1043 27.81 -9.59 21.54
CA LYS A 1043 28.66 -10.56 22.24
C LYS A 1043 28.25 -12.03 22.02
N TYR A 1044 27.08 -12.27 21.44
CA TYR A 1044 26.49 -13.60 21.30
C TYR A 1044 25.61 -13.71 20.06
N PHE A 1045 25.32 -14.94 19.66
CA PHE A 1045 24.45 -15.26 18.53
C PHE A 1045 23.41 -16.33 18.94
N ARG A 1046 22.41 -16.53 18.08
CA ARG A 1046 21.24 -17.36 18.33
C ARG A 1046 21.01 -18.33 17.18
N ILE A 1047 20.74 -19.57 17.54
CA ILE A 1047 20.42 -20.69 16.64
C ILE A 1047 19.01 -21.16 16.96
N GLY A 1048 18.11 -21.19 15.98
CA GLY A 1048 16.82 -21.86 16.09
C GLY A 1048 16.91 -23.31 15.62
N HIS A 1049 16.39 -24.26 16.42
CA HIS A 1049 16.34 -25.69 16.09
C HIS A 1049 14.98 -26.24 16.54
N MET A 1050 13.93 -25.74 15.91
CA MET A 1050 12.52 -25.96 16.25
C MET A 1050 11.71 -26.39 15.02
N GLY A 1051 10.45 -26.80 15.24
CA GLY A 1051 9.60 -27.31 14.17
C GLY A 1051 10.21 -28.57 13.52
N ILE A 1052 10.14 -28.66 12.19
CA ILE A 1052 10.58 -29.84 11.43
C ILE A 1052 12.08 -30.15 11.61
N THR A 1053 12.93 -29.11 11.74
CA THR A 1053 14.41 -29.22 11.78
C THR A 1053 14.98 -30.07 12.91
N ALA A 1054 14.23 -30.30 13.98
CA ALA A 1054 14.67 -31.02 15.18
C ALA A 1054 13.93 -32.35 15.42
N ILE A 1055 12.84 -32.61 14.70
CA ILE A 1055 12.02 -33.83 14.84
C ILE A 1055 12.25 -34.83 13.71
N ASP A 1056 12.68 -34.34 12.55
CA ASP A 1056 12.85 -35.11 11.32
C ASP A 1056 14.34 -35.34 11.04
N GLN A 1057 14.83 -36.50 11.50
CA GLN A 1057 16.25 -36.85 11.47
C GLN A 1057 16.76 -37.20 10.07
N GLU A 1058 15.87 -37.55 9.12
CA GLU A 1058 16.25 -37.92 7.75
C GLU A 1058 16.76 -36.71 6.95
N ARG A 1059 16.40 -35.49 7.37
CA ARG A 1059 16.82 -34.23 6.76
C ARG A 1059 18.28 -33.84 7.06
N GLY A 1060 18.84 -34.31 8.18
CA GLY A 1060 20.20 -33.98 8.62
C GLY A 1060 20.43 -32.50 8.98
N ASP A 1061 19.38 -31.71 9.21
CA ASP A 1061 19.47 -30.25 9.42
C ASP A 1061 20.38 -29.89 10.62
N ILE A 1062 20.34 -30.68 11.70
CA ILE A 1062 21.15 -30.48 12.92
C ILE A 1062 22.63 -30.84 12.67
N GLU A 1063 22.89 -31.89 11.90
CA GLU A 1063 24.23 -32.35 11.49
C GLU A 1063 24.91 -31.32 10.59
N ASN A 1064 24.18 -30.78 9.61
CA ASN A 1064 24.64 -29.73 8.71
C ASN A 1064 24.94 -28.44 9.48
N LEU A 1065 24.02 -28.01 10.35
CA LEU A 1065 24.19 -26.89 11.27
C LEU A 1065 25.46 -27.03 12.13
N ILE A 1066 25.66 -28.18 12.78
CA ILE A 1066 26.83 -28.43 13.64
C ILE A 1066 28.14 -28.41 12.84
N THR A 1067 28.13 -28.95 11.62
CA THR A 1067 29.32 -29.01 10.76
C THR A 1067 29.67 -27.61 10.25
N ALA A 1068 28.70 -26.89 9.67
CA ALA A 1068 28.86 -25.53 9.20
C ALA A 1068 29.31 -24.57 10.32
N LEU A 1069 28.83 -24.76 11.56
CA LEU A 1069 29.26 -23.98 12.73
C LEU A 1069 30.73 -24.23 13.10
N LYS A 1070 31.17 -25.50 13.11
CA LYS A 1070 32.57 -25.86 13.36
C LYS A 1070 33.49 -25.25 12.30
N ASP A 1071 33.15 -25.41 11.03
CA ASP A 1071 33.96 -24.91 9.91
C ASP A 1071 34.01 -23.38 9.87
N SER A 1072 32.87 -22.71 10.02
CA SER A 1072 32.80 -21.24 9.96
C SER A 1072 33.56 -20.57 11.11
N ILE A 1073 33.56 -21.18 12.31
CA ILE A 1073 34.33 -20.68 13.44
C ILE A 1073 35.84 -20.92 13.24
N HIS A 1074 36.25 -22.10 12.74
CA HIS A 1074 37.66 -22.35 12.41
C HIS A 1074 38.17 -21.39 11.32
N GLU A 1075 37.38 -21.16 10.27
CA GLU A 1075 37.71 -20.25 9.18
C GLU A 1075 37.81 -18.78 9.65
N ALA A 1076 36.85 -18.32 10.46
CA ALA A 1076 36.87 -16.98 11.03
C ALA A 1076 38.09 -16.76 11.96
N LEU A 1077 38.37 -17.72 12.86
CA LEU A 1077 39.55 -17.68 13.73
C LEU A 1077 40.87 -17.76 12.97
N ALA A 1078 40.93 -18.50 11.85
CA ALA A 1078 42.09 -18.51 10.97
C ALA A 1078 42.31 -17.13 10.31
N SER A 1079 41.23 -16.51 9.81
CA SER A 1079 41.30 -15.20 9.12
C SER A 1079 41.75 -14.03 10.00
N LYS A 1080 41.66 -14.15 11.34
CA LYS A 1080 42.12 -13.12 12.29
C LYS A 1080 43.46 -13.41 12.98
N LYS A 1081 44.11 -14.54 12.69
CA LYS A 1081 45.50 -14.72 13.12
C LYS A 1081 46.40 -13.85 12.24
N PRO A 1082 47.25 -12.97 12.81
CA PRO A 1082 48.28 -12.34 12.02
C PRO A 1082 49.21 -13.41 11.45
N ILE A 1083 49.56 -13.28 10.17
CA ILE A 1083 50.60 -14.10 9.54
C ILE A 1083 51.92 -13.73 10.22
N ALA A 1084 52.59 -14.71 10.83
CA ALA A 1084 53.79 -14.57 11.64
C ALA A 1084 55.05 -15.03 10.90
#